data_AF-A0A7H8GNQ6-F1
#
_entry.id   AF-A0A7H8GNQ6-F1
#
_cell.length_a   1.000
_cell.length_b   1.000
_cell.length_c   1.000
_cell.angle_alpha   90.00
_cell.angle_beta   90.00
_cell.angle_gamma   90.00
#
_symmetry.space_group_name_H-M   'P 1'
#
loop_
_entity.id
_entity.type
_entity.pdbx_description
1 polymer ?
#
loop_
_entity_poly.entity_id
_entity_poly.type
_entity_poly.pdbx_seq_one_letter_code
_entity_poly.pdbx_strand_id
1 'polypeptide(L)'
;MTTSTPPDNTVLVLRPPMINGQTKLVVGAHIGVPLVAYDLVTDGEGAVVLVDPPSSGTMDPGDVMELWLEDEVTALDSKTIEDPNVRTTLRIPKGRLHPDKVNKLYYTVRRGSANRGTSTPSLEILYNRIRPGFKDRLTDPGGHSELKLLLPDVIKDGVGPEFVSAEVCVAYPYCRAYDLITLKCNGELLEPKPKVNPNQAPQPPNPGDETPITICFTVTRAFLDKAQRLDKKLHFSYTVTDQLGNGPDTDAPWSPVQSVDEDLDGTRLPMPILLERLEDFPGDDASIIDLEKLAGNPLLVVILTADNRFVAGDEVLATYTAKNTGQPADVVVTVPGKVEADPFGSKKTLFLEVANDKVFAGSNVTVTYELHRPDVGLVGSSNTATATVTGTIPVDLKPPTLVAPATIPIDVLAYEEGVTVRVEHLSALSGDQARLLEVDPKPDAKPFPLLTLNQNKRANFKLDPAFLVERRGTTIKLRWELIRGGKPEGESPDLVLTIQPIAEDDPRLPTPNIAGNTGKELDVQDLTAEARILAVKWPLFKLGQPIWLTCKGFDNNGNPISTDVKSGEPNGSANGLSELAPVDWLKDLKDGTELRVECAVNLDGIKNKVTAVALPTRIYTVHAVEDIKPEITSVLGLPSNKPILPNGQTTETTVFLSGTAAKGQKIQVFDRESPVGTATADVTTGYWELPVRDLSAQPHTFIAVALYGSSQSSGPWLVIVYEFSIDTVEMTLNGRAVKTGWPTTGQDFTGNTQIRNAKGGIGKLTYESSNANVASVASNGKVTGQRTGSAVISVKDENASSVSYPVRVSNIYQLQHSAQPGYTYQEAINWLNSVPGSIPVSSAIGEMIRVYGPDVSWPYVTGTVHWMCDAGGCPGNLRPIFAYRTGGIICEPNLNNRFIAWCLRPL
;
A
#
# COMPACT_ATOMS: atom_id res chain seq x y z
N MET A 1 112.13 15.07 15.55
CA MET A 1 112.34 15.70 14.23
C MET A 1 111.74 14.78 13.19
N THR A 2 110.63 15.23 12.60
CA THR A 2 110.47 15.50 11.14
C THR A 2 109.94 14.25 10.43
N THR A 3 108.75 14.21 9.86
CA THR A 3 107.96 15.28 9.22
C THR A 3 106.47 14.97 9.35
N SER A 4 105.65 15.93 9.81
CA SER A 4 104.25 15.95 9.42
C SER A 4 104.23 16.30 7.94
N THR A 5 104.06 15.30 7.09
CA THR A 5 103.77 15.50 5.68
C THR A 5 102.55 16.42 5.59
N PRO A 6 102.61 17.55 4.87
CA PRO A 6 101.44 18.40 4.71
C PRO A 6 100.31 17.55 4.10
N PRO A 7 99.04 17.78 4.48
CA PRO A 7 97.94 17.05 3.87
C PRO A 7 98.04 17.22 2.36
N ASP A 8 98.25 16.12 1.64
CA ASP A 8 98.27 16.12 0.19
C ASP A 8 96.88 16.57 -0.27
N ASN A 9 96.80 17.82 -0.72
CA ASN A 9 95.57 18.47 -1.15
C ASN A 9 95.34 18.27 -2.66
N THR A 10 96.09 17.37 -3.32
CA THR A 10 95.79 17.01 -4.70
C THR A 10 94.35 16.48 -4.80
N VAL A 11 93.63 16.95 -5.83
CA VAL A 11 92.24 16.54 -6.09
C VAL A 11 92.27 15.14 -6.67
N LEU A 12 91.62 14.19 -5.99
CA LEU A 12 91.47 12.83 -6.49
C LEU A 12 90.58 12.82 -7.74
N VAL A 13 91.08 12.24 -8.84
CA VAL A 13 90.27 11.99 -10.04
C VAL A 13 89.74 10.56 -10.00
N LEU A 14 88.55 10.43 -9.43
CA LEU A 14 87.86 9.18 -9.15
C LEU A 14 86.86 8.83 -10.26
N ARG A 15 87.06 7.67 -10.90
CA ARG A 15 86.17 7.15 -11.93
C ARG A 15 84.95 6.45 -11.31
N PRO A 16 83.82 6.32 -12.02
CA PRO A 16 82.68 5.55 -11.54
C PRO A 16 83.08 4.11 -11.19
N PRO A 17 82.43 3.49 -10.19
CA PRO A 17 82.68 2.09 -9.85
C PRO A 17 82.29 1.14 -10.99
N MET A 18 82.72 -0.12 -10.92
CA MET A 18 82.30 -1.19 -11.83
C MET A 18 81.61 -2.31 -11.05
N ILE A 19 80.55 -2.91 -11.59
CA ILE A 19 79.91 -4.07 -10.97
C ILE A 19 80.36 -5.33 -11.70
N ASN A 20 80.83 -6.32 -10.94
CA ASN A 20 81.22 -7.60 -11.49
C ASN A 20 79.98 -8.33 -12.06
N GLY A 21 80.03 -8.77 -13.31
CA GLY A 21 78.89 -9.40 -13.98
C GLY A 21 77.83 -8.43 -14.53
N GLN A 22 78.11 -7.12 -14.58
CA GLN A 22 77.19 -6.14 -15.17
C GLN A 22 76.96 -6.36 -16.68
N THR A 23 75.75 -6.07 -17.15
CA THR A 23 75.45 -5.96 -18.57
C THR A 23 75.73 -4.55 -19.09
N LYS A 24 76.18 -4.47 -20.34
CA LYS A 24 76.46 -3.22 -21.06
C LYS A 24 75.44 -3.08 -22.19
N LEU A 25 75.31 -1.87 -22.74
CA LEU A 25 74.35 -1.54 -23.82
C LEU A 25 72.88 -1.62 -23.37
N VAL A 26 72.63 -1.26 -22.12
CA VAL A 26 71.29 -1.16 -21.52
C VAL A 26 70.70 0.20 -21.87
N VAL A 27 69.41 0.24 -22.20
CA VAL A 27 68.70 1.49 -22.49
C VAL A 27 68.11 2.02 -21.18
N GLY A 28 68.38 3.29 -20.86
CA GLY A 28 67.87 3.96 -19.65
C GLY A 28 68.83 4.02 -18.46
N ALA A 29 70.04 3.45 -18.57
CA ALA A 29 71.13 3.61 -17.60
C ALA A 29 72.50 3.28 -18.25
N HIS A 30 73.60 3.44 -17.51
CA HIS A 30 74.93 3.05 -18.02
C HIS A 30 75.09 1.53 -18.09
N ILE A 31 74.57 0.82 -17.09
CA ILE A 31 74.69 -0.64 -16.96
C ILE A 31 73.42 -1.27 -16.38
N GLY A 32 73.28 -2.57 -16.60
CA GLY A 32 72.31 -3.40 -15.89
C GLY A 32 73.01 -4.34 -14.91
N VAL A 33 72.36 -4.63 -13.79
CA VAL A 33 72.79 -5.67 -12.85
C VAL A 33 71.82 -6.85 -12.94
N PRO A 34 72.23 -7.99 -13.55
CA PRO A 34 71.40 -9.20 -13.56
C PRO A 34 71.30 -9.84 -12.17
N LEU A 35 70.27 -10.66 -11.98
CA LEU A 35 70.07 -11.42 -10.75
C LEU A 35 71.27 -12.32 -10.43
N VAL A 36 71.90 -12.92 -11.44
CA VAL A 36 73.11 -13.76 -11.26
C VAL A 36 74.33 -13.00 -10.74
N ALA A 37 74.37 -11.68 -10.92
CA ALA A 37 75.44 -10.82 -10.40
C ALA A 37 75.10 -10.21 -9.03
N TYR A 38 73.87 -10.36 -8.54
CA TYR A 38 73.40 -9.70 -7.32
C TYR A 38 72.63 -10.64 -6.37
N ASP A 39 71.39 -11.00 -6.72
CA ASP A 39 70.50 -11.76 -5.84
C ASP A 39 70.84 -13.26 -5.75
N LEU A 40 71.49 -13.79 -6.81
CA LEU A 40 71.84 -15.20 -7.00
C LEU A 40 73.37 -15.42 -7.03
N VAL A 41 74.15 -14.46 -6.52
CA VAL A 41 75.59 -14.64 -6.33
C VAL A 41 75.85 -15.78 -5.35
N THR A 42 76.87 -16.60 -5.60
CA THR A 42 77.12 -17.86 -4.88
C THR A 42 77.43 -17.68 -3.40
N ASP A 43 77.96 -16.53 -3.01
CA ASP A 43 78.26 -16.23 -1.60
C ASP A 43 77.08 -15.59 -0.84
N GLY A 44 76.01 -15.19 -1.53
CA GLY A 44 74.81 -14.60 -0.94
C GLY A 44 74.94 -13.16 -0.44
N GLU A 45 76.12 -12.54 -0.57
CA GLU A 45 76.45 -11.25 0.07
C GLU A 45 76.14 -10.03 -0.81
N GLY A 46 75.44 -10.22 -1.94
CA GLY A 46 75.12 -9.15 -2.90
C GLY A 46 76.26 -8.83 -3.86
N ALA A 47 76.13 -7.73 -4.61
CA ALA A 47 76.89 -7.49 -5.83
C ALA A 47 78.30 -7.00 -5.50
N VAL A 48 79.28 -7.61 -6.15
CA VAL A 48 80.69 -7.24 -5.99
C VAL A 48 80.98 -5.99 -6.82
N VAL A 49 81.40 -4.93 -6.13
CA VAL A 49 81.78 -3.65 -6.72
C VAL A 49 83.30 -3.53 -6.74
N LEU A 50 83.83 -3.21 -7.91
CA LEU A 50 85.24 -3.07 -8.22
C LEU A 50 85.54 -1.59 -8.40
N VAL A 51 86.46 -1.07 -7.60
CA VAL A 51 86.92 0.32 -7.67
C VAL A 51 88.42 0.31 -7.99
N ASP A 52 88.77 0.87 -9.14
CA ASP A 52 90.16 1.03 -9.55
C ASP A 52 90.84 2.16 -8.74
N PRO A 53 92.17 2.09 -8.53
CA PRO A 53 92.93 3.19 -7.97
C PRO A 53 92.67 4.53 -8.67
N PRO A 54 92.79 5.66 -7.95
CA PRO A 54 92.58 6.98 -8.54
C PRO A 54 93.46 7.19 -9.76
N SER A 55 92.90 7.79 -10.81
CA SER A 55 93.66 8.07 -12.05
C SER A 55 94.58 9.28 -11.94
N SER A 56 94.42 10.08 -10.87
CA SER A 56 95.29 11.19 -10.47
C SER A 56 95.02 11.54 -9.01
N GLY A 57 96.05 12.02 -8.30
CA GLY A 57 96.06 12.26 -6.85
C GLY A 57 96.48 11.02 -6.04
N THR A 58 97.03 11.24 -4.84
CA THR A 58 97.56 10.17 -3.97
C THR A 58 96.48 9.69 -2.99
N MET A 59 96.28 8.37 -2.93
CA MET A 59 95.51 7.68 -1.88
C MET A 59 96.51 6.94 -0.98
N ASP A 60 96.33 6.99 0.33
CA ASP A 60 97.29 6.44 1.30
C ASP A 60 96.70 5.24 2.07
N PRO A 61 97.54 4.31 2.55
CA PRO A 61 97.12 3.32 3.54
C PRO A 61 96.48 3.99 4.77
N GLY A 62 95.29 3.56 5.14
CA GLY A 62 94.49 4.15 6.22
C GLY A 62 93.35 5.09 5.76
N ASP A 63 93.33 5.50 4.49
CA ASP A 63 92.18 6.20 3.92
C ASP A 63 90.94 5.28 3.92
N VAL A 64 89.73 5.85 4.01
CA VAL A 64 88.49 5.07 4.06
C VAL A 64 87.67 5.31 2.81
N MET A 65 87.40 4.23 2.07
CA MET A 65 86.49 4.22 0.94
C MET A 65 85.11 3.78 1.38
N GLU A 66 84.09 4.54 1.04
CA GLU A 66 82.68 4.26 1.37
C GLU A 66 81.86 4.26 0.08
N LEU A 67 81.06 3.21 -0.13
CA LEU A 67 80.16 3.08 -1.27
C LEU A 67 78.77 3.61 -0.91
N TRP A 68 78.13 4.31 -1.83
CA TRP A 68 76.86 5.00 -1.61
C TRP A 68 75.90 4.81 -2.78
N LEU A 69 74.61 4.70 -2.45
CA LEU A 69 73.54 5.06 -3.38
C LEU A 69 73.16 6.52 -3.13
N GLU A 70 72.94 7.26 -4.21
CA GLU A 70 72.39 8.62 -4.14
C GLU A 70 71.06 8.62 -3.37
N ASP A 71 70.84 9.67 -2.57
CA ASP A 71 69.69 9.83 -1.68
C ASP A 71 69.57 8.84 -0.51
N GLU A 72 70.56 7.96 -0.28
CA GLU A 72 70.62 7.11 0.91
C GLU A 72 71.52 7.69 2.03
N VAL A 73 71.06 7.57 3.27
CA VAL A 73 71.75 8.12 4.46
C VAL A 73 72.80 7.19 5.06
N THR A 74 72.93 5.97 4.53
CA THR A 74 73.84 4.94 5.05
C THR A 74 74.64 4.34 3.91
N ALA A 75 75.97 4.30 4.07
CA ALA A 75 76.87 3.65 3.14
C ALA A 75 76.44 2.18 2.92
N LEU A 76 76.61 1.71 1.69
CA LEU A 76 76.37 0.32 1.32
C LEU A 76 77.44 -0.60 1.92
N ASP A 77 78.69 -0.16 1.83
CA ASP A 77 79.86 -0.87 2.33
C ASP A 77 81.00 0.15 2.53
N SER A 78 81.98 -0.21 3.36
CA SER A 78 83.14 0.64 3.63
C SER A 78 84.38 -0.21 3.81
N LYS A 79 85.52 0.27 3.30
CA LYS A 79 86.80 -0.41 3.44
C LYS A 79 87.92 0.59 3.70
N THR A 80 88.76 0.27 4.69
CA THR A 80 90.03 0.97 4.90
C THR A 80 91.04 0.48 3.87
N ILE A 81 91.73 1.41 3.22
CA ILE A 81 92.73 1.13 2.20
C ILE A 81 93.99 0.59 2.86
N GLU A 82 94.43 -0.59 2.43
CA GLU A 82 95.66 -1.23 2.88
C GLU A 82 96.79 -1.01 1.86
N ASP A 83 96.50 -1.21 0.57
CA ASP A 83 97.40 -0.92 -0.55
C ASP A 83 96.65 -0.02 -1.56
N PRO A 84 97.11 1.23 -1.79
CA PRO A 84 96.42 2.18 -2.64
C PRO A 84 96.57 1.90 -4.15
N ASN A 85 97.46 0.99 -4.54
CA ASN A 85 97.75 0.70 -5.96
C ASN A 85 96.98 -0.50 -6.50
N VAL A 86 96.20 -1.18 -5.65
CA VAL A 86 95.38 -2.33 -6.04
C VAL A 86 93.90 -1.97 -6.06
N ARG A 87 93.15 -2.71 -6.88
CA ARG A 87 91.70 -2.57 -6.98
C ARG A 87 91.05 -2.87 -5.63
N THR A 88 90.22 -1.94 -5.18
CA THR A 88 89.43 -2.10 -3.97
C THR A 88 88.13 -2.81 -4.31
N THR A 89 87.76 -3.80 -3.50
CA THR A 89 86.50 -4.53 -3.61
C THR A 89 85.57 -4.10 -2.48
N LEU A 90 84.37 -3.67 -2.85
CA LEU A 90 83.25 -3.29 -1.99
C LEU A 90 82.02 -4.09 -2.40
N ARG A 91 80.94 -4.01 -1.62
CA ARG A 91 79.67 -4.65 -1.95
C ARG A 91 78.48 -3.72 -1.96
N ILE A 92 77.53 -4.03 -2.83
CA ILE A 92 76.15 -3.63 -2.65
C ILE A 92 75.47 -4.80 -1.92
N PRO A 93 75.08 -4.65 -0.63
CA PRO A 93 74.38 -5.72 0.08
C PRO A 93 73.06 -6.08 -0.60
N LYS A 94 72.63 -7.33 -0.46
CA LYS A 94 71.35 -7.82 -1.00
C LYS A 94 70.17 -6.99 -0.48
N GLY A 95 69.20 -6.71 -1.34
CA GLY A 95 68.00 -5.91 -1.01
C GLY A 95 68.18 -4.39 -0.98
N ARG A 96 69.37 -3.87 -1.34
CA ARG A 96 69.66 -2.44 -1.42
C ARG A 96 69.38 -1.80 -2.79
N LEU A 97 69.45 -2.56 -3.89
CA LEU A 97 69.08 -2.00 -5.21
C LEU A 97 67.56 -1.92 -5.34
N HIS A 98 67.08 -0.77 -5.81
CA HIS A 98 65.66 -0.49 -6.02
C HIS A 98 65.26 -0.91 -7.45
N PRO A 99 64.24 -1.77 -7.62
CA PRO A 99 63.87 -2.28 -8.94
C PRO A 99 62.98 -1.34 -9.75
N ASP A 100 62.50 -0.24 -9.16
CA ASP A 100 61.52 0.69 -9.72
C ASP A 100 62.10 2.08 -10.04
N LYS A 101 63.41 2.26 -9.86
CA LYS A 101 64.13 3.50 -10.21
C LYS A 101 65.53 3.22 -10.73
N VAL A 102 66.12 4.20 -11.42
CA VAL A 102 67.53 4.15 -11.80
C VAL A 102 68.38 4.35 -10.54
N ASN A 103 69.19 3.35 -10.21
CA ASN A 103 70.06 3.40 -9.03
C ASN A 103 71.33 4.16 -9.38
N LYS A 104 71.70 5.19 -8.61
CA LYS A 104 72.90 5.99 -8.86
C LYS A 104 73.96 5.66 -7.83
N LEU A 105 74.95 4.89 -8.24
CA LEU A 105 76.02 4.38 -7.38
C LEU A 105 77.27 5.23 -7.50
N TYR A 106 77.81 5.67 -6.37
CA TYR A 106 79.08 6.38 -6.30
C TYR A 106 79.85 5.96 -5.05
N TYR A 107 81.14 6.27 -4.99
CA TYR A 107 81.92 6.07 -3.77
C TYR A 107 82.63 7.37 -3.39
N THR A 108 83.00 7.44 -2.12
CA THR A 108 83.82 8.53 -1.60
C THR A 108 85.05 8.00 -0.91
N VAL A 109 86.17 8.70 -1.06
CA VAL A 109 87.41 8.41 -0.33
C VAL A 109 87.63 9.52 0.68
N ARG A 110 87.56 9.17 1.96
CA ARG A 110 87.86 10.07 3.10
C ARG A 110 89.31 9.88 3.49
N ARG A 111 90.10 10.94 3.32
CA ARG A 111 91.53 10.94 3.67
C ARG A 111 91.76 11.22 5.15
N GLY A 112 92.93 10.84 5.68
CA GLY A 112 93.35 11.18 7.05
C GLY A 112 93.32 12.68 7.38
N SER A 113 93.36 13.55 6.36
CA SER A 113 93.21 15.01 6.45
C SER A 113 91.76 15.52 6.55
N ALA A 114 90.77 14.61 6.61
CA ALA A 114 89.33 14.88 6.50
C ALA A 114 88.84 15.38 5.13
N ASN A 115 89.72 15.56 4.14
CA ASN A 115 89.31 15.82 2.76
C ASN A 115 88.57 14.61 2.16
N ARG A 116 87.49 14.88 1.42
CA ARG A 116 86.66 13.85 0.78
C ARG A 116 86.68 14.02 -0.74
N GLY A 117 87.10 12.97 -1.45
CA GLY A 117 86.91 12.85 -2.90
C GLY A 117 85.65 12.05 -3.19
N THR A 118 84.93 12.38 -4.27
CA THR A 118 83.72 11.68 -4.72
C THR A 118 83.86 11.26 -6.17
N SER A 119 83.51 10.02 -6.51
CA SER A 119 83.49 9.56 -7.90
C SER A 119 82.42 10.29 -8.70
N THR A 120 82.79 10.85 -9.86
CA THR A 120 81.84 11.55 -10.75
C THR A 120 82.05 11.15 -12.22
N PRO A 121 80.97 11.01 -13.02
CA PRO A 121 79.57 10.99 -12.61
C PRO A 121 79.21 9.73 -11.80
N SER A 122 78.02 9.69 -11.19
CA SER A 122 77.49 8.47 -10.56
C SER A 122 77.26 7.39 -11.62
N LEU A 123 77.49 6.12 -11.28
CA LEU A 123 77.14 4.98 -12.11
C LEU A 123 75.64 4.71 -12.01
N GLU A 124 74.90 5.12 -13.02
CA GLU A 124 73.49 4.75 -13.22
C GLU A 124 73.31 3.26 -13.56
N ILE A 125 72.43 2.60 -12.80
CA ILE A 125 72.22 1.15 -12.81
C ILE A 125 70.72 0.84 -12.93
N LEU A 126 70.37 -0.04 -13.86
CA LEU A 126 69.09 -0.75 -13.82
C LEU A 126 69.20 -2.05 -13.05
N TYR A 127 68.13 -2.39 -12.34
CA TYR A 127 67.99 -3.65 -11.62
C TYR A 127 66.54 -4.14 -11.76
N ASN A 128 66.37 -5.39 -12.18
CA ASN A 128 65.06 -6.04 -12.21
C ASN A 128 65.05 -7.17 -11.17
N ARG A 129 64.25 -7.00 -10.12
CA ARG A 129 64.10 -8.02 -9.07
C ARG A 129 63.33 -9.25 -9.54
N ILE A 130 62.39 -9.05 -10.47
CA ILE A 130 61.47 -10.10 -10.92
C ILE A 130 61.83 -10.50 -12.35
N ARG A 131 61.89 -11.81 -12.61
CA ARG A 131 62.21 -12.37 -13.93
C ARG A 131 61.03 -12.17 -14.91
N PRO A 132 61.29 -11.96 -16.21
CA PRO A 132 60.22 -12.00 -17.21
C PRO A 132 59.58 -13.39 -17.23
N GLY A 133 58.25 -13.47 -17.23
CA GLY A 133 57.51 -14.75 -17.11
C GLY A 133 57.21 -15.19 -15.67
N PHE A 134 57.73 -14.48 -14.66
CA PHE A 134 57.59 -14.83 -13.24
C PHE A 134 58.10 -16.25 -12.91
N LYS A 135 57.65 -16.82 -11.78
CA LYS A 135 57.91 -18.20 -11.38
C LYS A 135 56.88 -19.12 -12.03
N ASP A 136 57.30 -20.32 -12.44
CA ASP A 136 56.40 -21.35 -12.93
C ASP A 136 55.40 -21.78 -11.84
N ARG A 137 54.10 -21.69 -12.12
CA ARG A 137 53.02 -21.85 -11.12
C ARG A 137 52.35 -23.22 -11.19
N LEU A 138 52.41 -23.88 -12.34
CA LEU A 138 51.83 -25.20 -12.57
C LEU A 138 52.88 -26.11 -13.16
N THR A 139 52.94 -27.37 -12.72
CA THR A 139 53.68 -28.41 -13.44
C THR A 139 52.88 -28.81 -14.68
N ASP A 140 52.90 -27.97 -15.71
CA ASP A 140 52.39 -28.34 -17.02
C ASP A 140 53.40 -29.28 -17.70
N PRO A 141 52.97 -30.44 -18.23
CA PRO A 141 53.87 -31.33 -18.96
C PRO A 141 54.50 -30.59 -20.16
N GLY A 142 55.80 -30.33 -20.08
CA GLY A 142 56.60 -29.89 -21.23
C GLY A 142 56.86 -28.39 -21.39
N GLY A 143 56.56 -27.54 -20.41
CA GLY A 143 57.01 -26.13 -20.43
C GLY A 143 56.43 -25.24 -19.32
N HIS A 144 56.77 -23.95 -19.36
CA HIS A 144 56.45 -22.94 -18.36
C HIS A 144 55.01 -22.40 -18.51
N SER A 145 54.19 -22.57 -17.48
CA SER A 145 52.74 -22.28 -17.49
C SER A 145 52.39 -20.80 -17.74
N GLU A 146 53.32 -19.88 -17.46
CA GLU A 146 53.13 -18.43 -17.61
C GLU A 146 53.58 -17.90 -18.98
N LEU A 147 54.28 -18.73 -19.78
CA LEU A 147 54.73 -18.38 -21.12
C LEU A 147 53.73 -18.87 -22.16
N LYS A 148 52.87 -17.98 -22.65
CA LYS A 148 51.81 -18.31 -23.60
C LYS A 148 52.24 -18.07 -25.04
N LEU A 149 52.36 -19.15 -25.81
CA LEU A 149 52.54 -19.10 -27.26
C LEU A 149 51.16 -19.07 -27.93
N LEU A 150 50.94 -18.11 -28.81
CA LEU A 150 49.67 -17.91 -29.52
C LEU A 150 49.94 -18.04 -31.03
N LEU A 151 49.73 -19.25 -31.56
CA LEU A 151 49.80 -19.50 -33.00
C LEU A 151 48.48 -19.08 -33.67
N PRO A 152 48.52 -18.35 -34.79
CA PRO A 152 47.31 -18.03 -35.56
C PRO A 152 46.79 -19.27 -36.28
N ASP A 153 45.50 -19.29 -36.65
CA ASP A 153 44.83 -20.43 -37.31
C ASP A 153 45.59 -20.92 -38.55
N VAL A 154 46.12 -19.99 -39.36
CA VAL A 154 46.95 -20.29 -40.54
C VAL A 154 48.26 -21.05 -40.25
N ILE A 155 48.66 -21.19 -38.99
CA ILE A 155 49.73 -22.08 -38.54
C ILE A 155 49.17 -23.22 -37.69
N LYS A 156 48.26 -22.90 -36.77
CA LYS A 156 47.68 -23.83 -35.79
C LYS A 156 46.98 -25.01 -36.46
N ASP A 157 46.32 -24.80 -37.59
CA ASP A 157 45.53 -25.80 -38.31
C ASP A 157 46.39 -26.62 -39.31
N GLY A 158 47.71 -26.46 -39.25
CA GLY A 158 48.66 -27.07 -40.15
C GLY A 158 49.05 -26.14 -41.30
N VAL A 159 50.27 -26.30 -41.79
CA VAL A 159 50.88 -25.37 -42.74
C VAL A 159 51.04 -26.04 -44.10
N GLY A 160 50.33 -25.53 -45.11
CA GLY A 160 50.35 -26.01 -46.49
C GLY A 160 51.33 -25.29 -47.42
N PRO A 161 51.38 -25.66 -48.71
CA PRO A 161 52.28 -25.08 -49.71
C PRO A 161 52.01 -23.59 -49.98
N GLU A 162 50.79 -23.12 -49.73
CA GLU A 162 50.35 -21.73 -49.91
C GLU A 162 50.80 -20.77 -48.80
N PHE A 163 51.38 -21.28 -47.69
CA PHE A 163 51.81 -20.43 -46.58
C PHE A 163 52.94 -19.49 -46.99
N VAL A 164 52.75 -18.19 -46.79
CA VAL A 164 53.76 -17.14 -47.07
C VAL A 164 54.35 -16.58 -45.77
N SER A 165 53.48 -16.13 -44.87
CA SER A 165 53.86 -15.60 -43.56
C SER A 165 52.62 -15.45 -42.67
N ALA A 166 52.82 -15.47 -41.37
CA ALA A 166 51.78 -15.16 -40.40
C ALA A 166 52.33 -14.44 -39.17
N GLU A 167 51.46 -13.72 -38.47
CA GLU A 167 51.80 -13.09 -37.21
C GLU A 167 51.66 -14.09 -36.06
N VAL A 168 52.75 -14.34 -35.35
CA VAL A 168 52.79 -15.17 -34.14
C VAL A 168 52.90 -14.24 -32.93
N CYS A 169 52.10 -14.50 -31.91
CA CYS A 169 52.12 -13.72 -30.68
C CYS A 169 52.61 -14.54 -29.50
N VAL A 170 53.24 -13.87 -28.55
CA VAL A 170 53.63 -14.43 -27.25
C VAL A 170 53.12 -13.53 -26.14
N ALA A 171 52.71 -14.09 -25.02
CA ALA A 171 52.26 -13.30 -23.87
C ALA A 171 52.87 -13.83 -22.57
N TYR A 172 53.43 -12.93 -21.76
CA TYR A 172 54.09 -13.30 -20.51
C TYR A 172 54.04 -12.17 -19.46
N PRO A 173 53.93 -12.49 -18.16
CA PRO A 173 54.04 -11.54 -17.05
C PRO A 173 55.39 -10.82 -17.00
N TYR A 174 55.44 -9.64 -16.39
CA TYR A 174 56.64 -8.81 -16.22
C TYR A 174 57.39 -8.53 -17.52
N CYS A 175 56.64 -8.44 -18.62
CA CYS A 175 57.12 -7.99 -19.92
C CYS A 175 57.54 -6.52 -19.85
N ARG A 176 58.73 -6.21 -20.38
CA ARG A 176 59.32 -4.87 -20.37
C ARG A 176 59.79 -4.49 -21.76
N ALA A 177 59.88 -3.18 -21.99
CA ALA A 177 60.52 -2.67 -23.18
C ALA A 177 61.95 -3.25 -23.30
N TYR A 178 62.35 -3.55 -24.54
CA TYR A 178 63.67 -4.09 -24.89
C TYR A 178 63.95 -5.55 -24.51
N ASP A 179 62.98 -6.27 -23.95
CA ASP A 179 63.06 -7.73 -23.83
C ASP A 179 63.27 -8.36 -25.22
N LEU A 180 63.99 -9.48 -25.25
CA LEU A 180 64.33 -10.22 -26.45
C LEU A 180 63.63 -11.58 -26.44
N ILE A 181 62.79 -11.81 -27.43
CA ILE A 181 62.02 -13.05 -27.59
C ILE A 181 62.82 -14.01 -28.47
N THR A 182 62.93 -15.27 -28.05
CA THR A 182 63.54 -16.35 -28.82
C THR A 182 62.47 -17.37 -29.17
N LEU A 183 61.96 -17.34 -30.40
CA LEU A 183 61.07 -18.37 -30.94
C LEU A 183 61.91 -19.51 -31.52
N LYS A 184 61.53 -20.75 -31.21
CA LYS A 184 62.15 -21.98 -31.69
C LYS A 184 61.10 -22.85 -32.40
N CYS A 185 61.43 -23.35 -33.59
CA CYS A 185 60.66 -24.37 -34.30
C CYS A 185 61.56 -25.53 -34.71
N ASN A 186 61.33 -26.75 -34.20
CA ASN A 186 62.14 -27.95 -34.48
C ASN A 186 63.66 -27.78 -34.29
N GLY A 187 64.09 -26.86 -33.43
CA GLY A 187 65.49 -26.53 -33.18
C GLY A 187 66.01 -25.32 -33.96
N GLU A 188 65.29 -24.85 -34.99
CA GLU A 188 65.60 -23.60 -35.68
C GLU A 188 65.14 -22.40 -34.85
N LEU A 189 65.99 -21.38 -34.75
CA LEU A 189 65.67 -20.14 -34.05
C LEU A 189 65.27 -19.06 -35.05
N LEU A 190 64.19 -18.32 -34.73
CA LEU A 190 63.80 -17.17 -35.53
C LEU A 190 64.83 -16.05 -35.38
N GLU A 191 65.46 -15.67 -36.48
CA GLU A 191 66.43 -14.58 -36.53
C GLU A 191 66.02 -13.50 -37.56
N PRO A 192 66.18 -12.20 -37.24
CA PRO A 192 66.61 -11.67 -35.95
C PRO A 192 65.57 -11.89 -34.85
N LYS A 193 66.03 -12.16 -33.63
CA LYS A 193 65.16 -12.29 -32.45
C LYS A 193 64.23 -11.07 -32.28
N PRO A 194 62.90 -11.27 -32.18
CA PRO A 194 61.97 -10.17 -31.95
C PRO A 194 62.29 -9.41 -30.66
N LYS A 195 62.32 -8.08 -30.74
CA LYS A 195 62.61 -7.19 -29.62
C LYS A 195 61.35 -6.41 -29.24
N VAL A 196 61.02 -6.37 -27.95
CA VAL A 196 59.86 -5.63 -27.45
C VAL A 196 60.07 -4.13 -27.63
N ASN A 197 59.15 -3.48 -28.35
CA ASN A 197 59.27 -2.06 -28.63
C ASN A 197 58.96 -1.21 -27.39
N PRO A 198 59.54 0.01 -27.29
CA PRO A 198 59.35 0.89 -26.13
C PRO A 198 57.91 1.38 -25.90
N ASN A 199 57.03 1.21 -26.89
CA ASN A 199 55.61 1.54 -26.83
C ASN A 199 54.70 0.33 -26.56
N GLN A 200 55.25 -0.89 -26.56
CA GLN A 200 54.48 -2.13 -26.34
C GLN A 200 54.47 -2.56 -24.87
N ALA A 201 55.46 -2.14 -24.08
CA ALA A 201 55.61 -2.54 -22.69
C ALA A 201 56.24 -1.41 -21.85
N PRO A 202 56.12 -1.45 -20.51
CA PRO A 202 56.71 -0.45 -19.63
C PRO A 202 58.21 -0.27 -19.88
N GLN A 203 58.64 0.99 -19.99
CA GLN A 203 60.05 1.33 -20.14
C GLN A 203 60.79 1.28 -18.79
N PRO A 204 62.08 0.89 -18.78
CA PRO A 204 62.89 0.96 -17.57
C PRO A 204 62.89 2.40 -17.01
N PRO A 205 62.93 2.57 -15.67
CA PRO A 205 63.16 1.55 -14.65
C PRO A 205 61.88 0.87 -14.15
N ASN A 206 60.76 0.93 -14.87
CA ASN A 206 59.55 0.25 -14.44
C ASN A 206 59.77 -1.28 -14.37
N PRO A 207 59.43 -1.95 -13.26
CA PRO A 207 59.71 -3.37 -13.08
C PRO A 207 58.74 -4.28 -13.84
N GLY A 208 57.77 -3.76 -14.60
CA GLY A 208 56.70 -4.55 -15.19
C GLY A 208 55.68 -5.03 -14.13
N ASP A 209 54.63 -5.69 -14.59
CA ASP A 209 53.51 -6.14 -13.75
C ASP A 209 53.20 -7.64 -13.97
N GLU A 210 52.48 -8.27 -13.05
CA GLU A 210 52.02 -9.65 -13.21
C GLU A 210 51.07 -9.85 -14.40
N THR A 211 50.40 -8.79 -14.87
CA THR A 211 49.52 -8.84 -16.03
C THR A 211 50.33 -9.13 -17.31
N PRO A 212 50.09 -10.25 -18.02
CA PRO A 212 50.82 -10.56 -19.24
C PRO A 212 50.61 -9.52 -20.35
N ILE A 213 51.69 -9.15 -21.03
CA ILE A 213 51.62 -8.30 -22.24
C ILE A 213 51.86 -9.17 -23.46
N THR A 214 51.00 -9.03 -24.47
CA THR A 214 51.10 -9.75 -25.74
C THR A 214 51.99 -9.01 -26.73
N ILE A 215 52.99 -9.71 -27.27
CA ILE A 215 53.94 -9.21 -28.27
C ILE A 215 53.84 -10.09 -29.52
N CYS A 216 53.55 -9.46 -30.65
CA CYS A 216 53.36 -10.13 -31.93
C CYS A 216 54.50 -9.82 -32.90
N PHE A 217 54.88 -10.81 -33.71
CA PHE A 217 55.94 -10.69 -34.72
C PHE A 217 55.72 -11.68 -35.86
N THR A 218 56.29 -11.38 -37.03
CA THR A 218 56.07 -12.18 -38.24
C THR A 218 56.95 -13.42 -38.29
N VAL A 219 56.32 -14.57 -38.54
CA VAL A 219 56.96 -15.81 -38.97
C VAL A 219 56.75 -15.98 -40.47
N THR A 220 57.80 -16.34 -41.20
CA THR A 220 57.80 -16.44 -42.65
C THR A 220 57.97 -17.88 -43.13
N ARG A 221 57.56 -18.15 -44.37
CA ARG A 221 57.80 -19.41 -45.07
C ARG A 221 59.27 -19.84 -45.01
N ALA A 222 60.20 -18.91 -45.22
CA ALA A 222 61.64 -19.18 -45.18
C ALA A 222 62.16 -19.67 -43.82
N PHE A 223 61.50 -19.31 -42.72
CA PHE A 223 61.80 -19.87 -41.40
C PHE A 223 61.27 -21.30 -41.27
N LEU A 224 60.04 -21.56 -41.72
CA LEU A 224 59.42 -22.88 -41.64
C LEU A 224 60.08 -23.92 -42.56
N ASP A 225 60.55 -23.51 -43.74
CA ASP A 225 61.31 -24.41 -44.64
C ASP A 225 62.55 -24.99 -43.96
N LYS A 226 63.24 -24.22 -43.12
CA LYS A 226 64.40 -24.71 -42.35
C LYS A 226 63.99 -25.65 -41.22
N ALA A 227 62.77 -25.48 -40.72
CA ALA A 227 62.23 -26.24 -39.61
C ALA A 227 61.59 -27.57 -40.04
N GLN A 228 61.47 -27.88 -41.34
CA GLN A 228 60.91 -29.14 -41.83
C GLN A 228 61.64 -30.37 -41.24
N ARG A 229 60.87 -31.40 -40.85
CA ARG A 229 61.37 -32.67 -40.32
C ARG A 229 60.62 -33.85 -40.94
N LEU A 230 61.18 -35.05 -40.80
CA LEU A 230 60.64 -36.27 -41.44
C LEU A 230 59.26 -36.69 -40.92
N ASP A 231 58.92 -36.32 -39.69
CA ASP A 231 57.63 -36.59 -39.06
C ASP A 231 56.52 -35.65 -39.55
N LYS A 232 56.85 -34.70 -40.45
CA LYS A 232 55.90 -33.74 -41.03
C LYS A 232 55.15 -32.97 -39.95
N LYS A 233 55.87 -32.58 -38.88
CA LYS A 233 55.36 -31.71 -37.82
C LYS A 233 56.29 -30.54 -37.56
N LEU A 234 55.72 -29.41 -37.15
CA LEU A 234 56.43 -28.22 -36.69
C LEU A 234 56.19 -28.03 -35.19
N HIS A 235 57.25 -28.13 -34.38
CA HIS A 235 57.19 -27.99 -32.92
C HIS A 235 57.65 -26.60 -32.48
N PHE A 236 56.70 -25.73 -32.16
CA PHE A 236 56.95 -24.36 -31.71
C PHE A 236 57.05 -24.25 -30.19
N SER A 237 58.01 -23.46 -29.72
CA SER A 237 58.12 -23.01 -28.33
C SER A 237 58.91 -21.70 -28.29
N TYR A 238 58.78 -20.91 -27.22
CA TYR A 238 59.54 -19.67 -27.07
C TYR A 238 60.10 -19.49 -25.66
N THR A 239 61.09 -18.61 -25.55
CA THR A 239 61.59 -18.07 -24.29
C THR A 239 61.86 -16.56 -24.44
N VAL A 240 62.12 -15.88 -23.34
CA VAL A 240 62.40 -14.45 -23.30
C VAL A 240 63.63 -14.15 -22.46
N THR A 241 64.33 -13.07 -22.76
CA THR A 241 65.42 -12.56 -21.91
C THR A 241 65.29 -11.05 -21.81
N ASP A 242 65.32 -10.50 -20.60
CA ASP A 242 65.32 -9.05 -20.43
C ASP A 242 66.67 -8.44 -20.88
N GLN A 243 66.71 -7.12 -21.04
CA GLN A 243 67.96 -6.43 -21.45
C GLN A 243 69.09 -6.53 -20.42
N LEU A 244 68.82 -6.98 -19.19
CA LEU A 244 69.84 -7.24 -18.17
C LEU A 244 70.35 -8.69 -18.26
N GLY A 245 69.79 -9.54 -19.11
CA GLY A 245 70.19 -10.93 -19.27
C GLY A 245 69.42 -11.90 -18.35
N ASN A 246 68.35 -11.46 -17.68
CA ASN A 246 67.51 -12.36 -16.89
C ASN A 246 66.50 -13.06 -17.80
N GLY A 247 66.56 -14.39 -17.83
CA GLY A 247 65.50 -15.23 -18.39
C GLY A 247 64.39 -15.57 -17.38
N PRO A 248 63.40 -16.36 -17.78
CA PRO A 248 62.29 -16.83 -16.94
C PRO A 248 62.77 -17.78 -15.85
N ASP A 249 61.83 -18.49 -15.22
CA ASP A 249 62.17 -19.56 -14.29
C ASP A 249 63.21 -20.50 -14.89
N THR A 250 64.29 -20.77 -14.15
CA THR A 250 65.42 -21.56 -14.63
C THR A 250 65.10 -23.05 -14.71
N ASP A 251 64.11 -23.51 -13.95
CA ASP A 251 63.67 -24.91 -13.97
C ASP A 251 62.73 -25.19 -15.16
N ALA A 252 62.09 -24.14 -15.70
CA ALA A 252 61.21 -24.20 -16.87
C ALA A 252 61.47 -23.00 -17.81
N PRO A 253 62.58 -22.98 -18.59
CA PRO A 253 62.95 -21.78 -19.33
C PRO A 253 62.16 -21.56 -20.63
N TRP A 254 61.36 -22.53 -21.10
CA TRP A 254 60.64 -22.48 -22.38
C TRP A 254 59.13 -22.63 -22.17
N SER A 255 58.33 -22.00 -23.04
CA SER A 255 56.89 -22.27 -23.12
C SER A 255 56.61 -23.75 -23.44
N PRO A 256 55.40 -24.24 -23.13
CA PRO A 256 54.93 -25.53 -23.63
C PRO A 256 55.05 -25.61 -25.16
N VAL A 257 55.36 -26.80 -25.66
CA VAL A 257 55.54 -27.06 -27.09
C VAL A 257 54.17 -27.18 -27.77
N GLN A 258 53.93 -26.40 -28.82
CA GLN A 258 52.78 -26.56 -29.71
C GLN A 258 53.21 -27.24 -31.00
N SER A 259 52.56 -28.34 -31.35
CA SER A 259 52.89 -29.16 -32.52
C SER A 259 51.79 -29.03 -33.57
N VAL A 260 52.16 -28.66 -34.79
CA VAL A 260 51.22 -28.51 -35.92
C VAL A 260 51.69 -29.37 -37.10
N ASP A 261 50.76 -29.82 -37.93
CA ASP A 261 51.06 -30.63 -39.11
C ASP A 261 51.72 -29.77 -40.21
N GLU A 262 52.64 -30.38 -40.96
CA GLU A 262 53.44 -29.75 -42.01
C GLU A 262 53.21 -30.44 -43.35
N ASP A 263 52.67 -29.70 -44.32
CA ASP A 263 52.59 -30.11 -45.72
C ASP A 263 53.01 -28.94 -46.62
N LEU A 264 54.14 -28.33 -46.31
CA LEU A 264 54.70 -27.20 -47.04
C LEU A 264 55.02 -27.55 -48.51
N ASP A 265 55.08 -28.84 -48.85
CA ASP A 265 55.31 -29.38 -50.19
C ASP A 265 54.00 -29.65 -50.97
N GLY A 266 52.82 -29.58 -50.33
CA GLY A 266 51.51 -29.77 -50.96
C GLY A 266 51.24 -31.19 -51.44
N THR A 267 51.79 -32.18 -50.75
CA THR A 267 51.75 -33.58 -51.18
C THR A 267 50.52 -34.34 -50.66
N ARG A 268 49.86 -33.85 -49.60
CA ARG A 268 48.71 -34.53 -48.98
C ARG A 268 47.39 -34.12 -49.63
N LEU A 269 46.36 -34.95 -49.44
CA LEU A 269 44.98 -34.62 -49.83
C LEU A 269 44.36 -33.65 -48.81
N PRO A 270 43.35 -32.84 -49.17
CA PRO A 270 42.69 -31.94 -48.23
C PRO A 270 42.18 -32.67 -46.98
N MET A 271 42.25 -32.06 -45.79
CA MET A 271 41.71 -32.69 -44.58
C MET A 271 40.19 -32.89 -44.68
N PRO A 272 39.61 -33.88 -43.98
CA PRO A 272 38.16 -33.99 -43.85
C PRO A 272 37.60 -32.84 -42.98
N ILE A 273 36.32 -32.53 -43.13
CA ILE A 273 35.59 -31.57 -42.29
C ILE A 273 34.72 -32.36 -41.31
N LEU A 274 34.78 -32.01 -40.03
CA LEU A 274 33.96 -32.62 -38.97
C LEU A 274 32.74 -31.74 -38.73
N LEU A 275 31.56 -32.35 -38.63
CA LEU A 275 30.30 -31.62 -38.59
C LEU A 275 29.25 -32.39 -37.76
N GLU A 276 28.58 -31.74 -36.81
CA GLU A 276 27.53 -32.40 -36.01
C GLU A 276 26.17 -32.43 -36.71
N ARG A 277 25.88 -31.42 -37.56
CA ARG A 277 24.63 -31.33 -38.33
C ARG A 277 24.87 -30.88 -39.76
N LEU A 278 24.27 -31.59 -40.71
CA LEU A 278 24.42 -31.31 -42.15
C LEU A 278 24.02 -29.88 -42.55
N GLU A 279 23.06 -29.28 -41.85
CA GLU A 279 22.55 -27.92 -42.09
C GLU A 279 23.56 -26.81 -41.74
N ASP A 280 24.60 -27.11 -40.95
CA ASP A 280 25.63 -26.14 -40.56
C ASP A 280 26.77 -26.04 -41.60
N PHE A 281 26.67 -26.77 -42.72
CA PHE A 281 27.64 -26.74 -43.80
C PHE A 281 27.22 -25.83 -44.97
N PRO A 282 28.07 -24.88 -45.44
CA PRO A 282 29.35 -24.46 -44.86
C PRO A 282 29.17 -23.41 -43.76
N GLY A 283 29.90 -23.49 -42.64
CA GLY A 283 29.85 -22.45 -41.60
C GLY A 283 30.14 -22.90 -40.16
N ASP A 284 30.14 -24.19 -39.89
CA ASP A 284 30.46 -24.73 -38.56
C ASP A 284 31.96 -24.70 -38.22
N ASP A 285 32.28 -24.66 -36.92
CA ASP A 285 33.65 -24.74 -36.41
C ASP A 285 34.10 -26.20 -36.31
N ALA A 286 34.74 -26.70 -37.36
CA ALA A 286 35.20 -28.09 -37.45
C ALA A 286 36.26 -28.48 -36.40
N SER A 287 36.78 -27.54 -35.59
CA SER A 287 37.71 -27.81 -34.50
C SER A 287 37.02 -28.18 -33.17
N ILE A 288 35.71 -28.05 -33.12
CA ILE A 288 34.88 -28.37 -31.95
C ILE A 288 33.83 -29.41 -32.36
N ILE A 289 33.66 -30.44 -31.54
CA ILE A 289 32.52 -31.35 -31.64
C ILE A 289 31.66 -31.13 -30.40
N ASP A 290 30.54 -30.44 -30.56
CA ASP A 290 29.61 -30.14 -29.49
C ASP A 290 28.58 -31.28 -29.33
N LEU A 291 28.66 -31.99 -28.21
CA LEU A 291 27.74 -33.08 -27.91
C LEU A 291 26.27 -32.63 -27.80
N GLU A 292 26.02 -31.38 -27.44
CA GLU A 292 24.66 -30.83 -27.40
C GLU A 292 24.12 -30.61 -28.81
N LYS A 293 24.93 -30.05 -29.73
CA LYS A 293 24.56 -29.90 -31.15
C LYS A 293 24.38 -31.24 -31.84
N LEU A 294 25.23 -32.21 -31.51
CA LEU A 294 25.18 -33.57 -32.05
C LEU A 294 23.85 -34.26 -31.71
N ALA A 295 23.25 -33.93 -30.56
CA ALA A 295 21.90 -34.34 -30.15
C ALA A 295 21.63 -35.86 -30.28
N GLY A 296 22.67 -36.69 -30.07
CA GLY A 296 22.60 -38.15 -30.19
C GLY A 296 22.73 -38.70 -31.62
N ASN A 297 22.90 -37.86 -32.64
CA ASN A 297 23.12 -38.27 -34.03
C ASN A 297 24.60 -38.68 -34.28
N PRO A 298 24.90 -39.41 -35.37
CA PRO A 298 26.29 -39.68 -35.78
C PRO A 298 27.05 -38.39 -36.13
N LEU A 299 28.35 -38.38 -35.87
CA LEU A 299 29.24 -37.30 -36.34
C LEU A 299 29.51 -37.49 -37.84
N LEU A 300 29.39 -36.42 -38.62
CA LEU A 300 29.66 -36.42 -40.06
C LEU A 300 31.13 -36.09 -40.33
N VAL A 301 31.80 -36.97 -41.06
CA VAL A 301 33.13 -36.77 -41.64
C VAL A 301 32.95 -36.49 -43.12
N VAL A 302 33.09 -35.22 -43.49
CA VAL A 302 32.81 -34.71 -44.83
C VAL A 302 34.10 -34.62 -45.64
N ILE A 303 34.14 -35.24 -46.82
CA ILE A 303 35.30 -35.26 -47.71
C ILE A 303 34.92 -34.60 -49.03
N LEU A 304 35.56 -33.45 -49.32
CA LEU A 304 35.38 -32.72 -50.56
C LEU A 304 36.18 -33.40 -51.69
N THR A 305 35.48 -33.95 -52.67
CA THR A 305 36.07 -34.73 -53.77
C THR A 305 36.50 -33.87 -54.96
N ALA A 306 36.63 -32.56 -54.78
CA ALA A 306 36.94 -31.61 -55.84
C ALA A 306 38.38 -31.74 -56.38
N ASP A 307 39.32 -32.20 -55.55
CA ASP A 307 40.72 -32.42 -55.94
C ASP A 307 40.81 -33.39 -57.13
N ASN A 308 41.64 -33.05 -58.12
CA ASN A 308 41.77 -33.79 -59.38
C ASN A 308 42.29 -35.22 -59.20
N ARG A 309 42.91 -35.54 -58.05
CA ARG A 309 43.36 -36.89 -57.72
C ARG A 309 42.20 -37.85 -57.49
N PHE A 310 41.04 -37.36 -57.06
CA PHE A 310 39.82 -38.15 -56.89
C PHE A 310 39.17 -38.49 -58.24
N VAL A 311 38.82 -39.75 -58.44
CA VAL A 311 38.09 -40.26 -59.60
C VAL A 311 36.88 -41.06 -59.12
N ALA A 312 35.76 -40.98 -59.85
CA ALA A 312 34.57 -41.77 -59.54
C ALA A 312 34.90 -43.27 -59.56
N GLY A 313 34.54 -43.97 -58.49
CA GLY A 313 34.90 -45.36 -58.27
C GLY A 313 36.06 -45.58 -57.30
N ASP A 314 36.84 -44.55 -56.97
CA ASP A 314 37.86 -44.64 -55.93
C ASP A 314 37.21 -44.93 -54.56
N GLU A 315 37.92 -45.70 -53.73
CA GLU A 315 37.55 -46.02 -52.36
C GLU A 315 38.23 -45.05 -51.39
N VAL A 316 37.50 -44.64 -50.37
CA VAL A 316 37.97 -43.75 -49.31
C VAL A 316 37.86 -44.47 -47.99
N LEU A 317 38.96 -44.52 -47.23
CA LEU A 317 39.00 -45.09 -45.89
C LEU A 317 39.31 -43.99 -44.88
N ALA A 318 38.29 -43.46 -44.21
CA ALA A 318 38.48 -42.46 -43.16
C ALA A 318 38.73 -43.14 -41.82
N THR A 319 39.77 -42.74 -41.10
CA THR A 319 40.10 -43.25 -39.77
C THR A 319 39.87 -42.16 -38.73
N TYR A 320 38.85 -42.35 -37.91
CA TYR A 320 38.54 -41.55 -36.73
C TYR A 320 39.25 -42.13 -35.51
N THR A 321 39.91 -41.29 -34.72
CA THR A 321 40.53 -41.67 -33.46
C THR A 321 40.17 -40.66 -32.37
N ALA A 322 39.58 -41.13 -31.27
CA ALA A 322 39.30 -40.31 -30.08
C ALA A 322 40.17 -40.75 -28.90
N LYS A 323 40.86 -39.78 -28.28
CA LYS A 323 41.77 -39.99 -27.14
C LYS A 323 41.32 -39.19 -25.92
N ASN A 324 41.36 -39.79 -24.73
CA ASN A 324 41.08 -39.09 -23.46
C ASN A 324 42.22 -39.33 -22.46
N THR A 325 42.57 -38.29 -21.70
CA THR A 325 43.68 -38.22 -20.73
C THR A 325 43.56 -39.14 -19.50
N GLY A 326 42.63 -40.09 -19.49
CA GLY A 326 42.38 -41.02 -18.36
C GLY A 326 41.96 -42.44 -18.71
N GLN A 327 41.94 -42.85 -19.99
CA GLN A 327 41.62 -44.23 -20.39
C GLN A 327 42.83 -44.97 -20.99
N PRO A 328 42.92 -46.31 -20.83
CA PRO A 328 44.10 -47.07 -21.26
C PRO A 328 44.18 -47.37 -22.77
N ALA A 329 43.14 -47.09 -23.57
CA ALA A 329 43.15 -47.34 -25.03
C ALA A 329 42.33 -46.31 -25.81
N ASP A 330 42.82 -45.92 -26.99
CA ASP A 330 42.16 -44.99 -27.93
C ASP A 330 40.94 -45.66 -28.60
N VAL A 331 39.88 -44.89 -28.88
CA VAL A 331 38.75 -45.35 -29.70
C VAL A 331 39.07 -45.07 -31.17
N VAL A 332 39.40 -46.11 -31.92
CA VAL A 332 39.74 -46.03 -33.36
C VAL A 332 38.64 -46.67 -34.19
N VAL A 333 38.11 -45.93 -35.16
CA VAL A 333 37.03 -46.36 -36.06
C VAL A 333 37.42 -46.04 -37.49
N THR A 334 37.37 -47.03 -38.38
CA THR A 334 37.53 -46.81 -39.82
C THR A 334 36.17 -46.82 -40.50
N VAL A 335 35.84 -45.74 -41.21
CA VAL A 335 34.58 -45.57 -41.95
C VAL A 335 34.90 -45.57 -43.45
N PRO A 336 34.46 -46.59 -44.20
CA PRO A 336 34.68 -46.66 -45.64
C PRO A 336 33.65 -45.82 -46.42
N GLY A 337 34.04 -45.34 -47.59
CA GLY A 337 33.17 -44.68 -48.55
C GLY A 337 33.66 -44.82 -49.98
N LYS A 338 32.85 -44.37 -50.92
CA LYS A 338 33.16 -44.46 -52.35
C LYS A 338 32.93 -43.13 -53.04
N VAL A 339 33.87 -42.72 -53.87
CA VAL A 339 33.73 -41.50 -54.68
C VAL A 339 32.69 -41.76 -55.77
N GLU A 340 31.58 -41.04 -55.71
CA GLU A 340 30.53 -41.09 -56.72
C GLU A 340 30.53 -39.83 -57.58
N ALA A 341 30.06 -39.96 -58.82
CA ALA A 341 29.74 -38.83 -59.67
C ALA A 341 28.22 -38.75 -59.89
N ASP A 342 27.73 -37.53 -60.14
CA ASP A 342 26.38 -37.32 -60.64
C ASP A 342 26.23 -37.77 -62.11
N PRO A 343 25.00 -37.77 -62.67
CA PRO A 343 24.78 -38.17 -64.07
C PRO A 343 25.52 -37.31 -65.12
N PHE A 344 26.07 -36.16 -64.72
CA PHE A 344 26.83 -35.25 -65.59
C PHE A 344 28.34 -35.40 -65.39
N GLY A 345 28.79 -36.34 -64.55
CA GLY A 345 30.20 -36.63 -64.31
C GLY A 345 30.85 -35.79 -63.20
N SER A 346 30.09 -34.94 -62.50
CA SER A 346 30.62 -34.14 -61.39
C SER A 346 30.70 -34.98 -60.13
N LYS A 347 31.88 -35.02 -59.48
CA LYS A 347 32.09 -35.78 -58.24
C LYS A 347 31.28 -35.20 -57.08
N LYS A 348 30.53 -36.04 -56.38
CA LYS A 348 29.73 -35.66 -55.21
C LYS A 348 30.60 -35.65 -53.94
N THR A 349 30.35 -34.67 -53.08
CA THR A 349 30.88 -34.66 -51.71
C THR A 349 30.49 -35.95 -50.97
N LEU A 350 31.46 -36.53 -50.26
CA LEU A 350 31.28 -37.77 -49.51
C LEU A 350 31.01 -37.43 -48.03
N PHE A 351 29.92 -37.97 -47.48
CA PHE A 351 29.55 -37.83 -46.07
C PHE A 351 29.66 -39.19 -45.41
N LEU A 352 30.58 -39.34 -44.47
CA LEU A 352 30.81 -40.57 -43.72
C LEU A 352 30.33 -40.40 -42.28
N GLU A 353 29.73 -41.43 -41.70
CA GLU A 353 29.13 -41.36 -40.37
C GLU A 353 29.97 -42.10 -39.33
N VAL A 354 30.37 -41.41 -38.28
CA VAL A 354 30.92 -42.00 -37.06
C VAL A 354 29.80 -42.11 -36.04
N ALA A 355 29.50 -43.32 -35.60
CA ALA A 355 28.41 -43.57 -34.64
C ALA A 355 28.58 -42.76 -33.35
N ASN A 356 27.46 -42.25 -32.83
CA ASN A 356 27.45 -41.35 -31.67
C ASN A 356 28.14 -41.94 -30.43
N ASP A 357 28.01 -43.26 -30.22
CA ASP A 357 28.63 -43.98 -29.08
C ASP A 357 30.18 -44.01 -29.13
N LYS A 358 30.78 -43.56 -30.24
CA LYS A 358 32.23 -43.42 -30.41
C LYS A 358 32.74 -42.01 -30.14
N VAL A 359 31.84 -41.04 -29.96
CA VAL A 359 32.13 -39.63 -29.68
C VAL A 359 31.82 -39.35 -28.21
N PHE A 360 32.83 -38.99 -27.41
CA PHE A 360 32.67 -38.86 -25.95
C PHE A 360 33.35 -37.61 -25.39
N ALA A 361 32.73 -37.04 -24.35
CA ALA A 361 33.09 -35.75 -23.78
C ALA A 361 34.56 -35.70 -23.32
N GLY A 362 35.21 -34.58 -23.59
CA GLY A 362 36.59 -34.32 -23.20
C GLY A 362 37.64 -35.11 -24.00
N SER A 363 37.25 -35.81 -25.06
CA SER A 363 38.20 -36.47 -25.95
C SER A 363 38.76 -35.52 -27.00
N ASN A 364 40.03 -35.72 -27.35
CA ASN A 364 40.66 -35.12 -28.52
C ASN A 364 40.51 -36.09 -29.69
N VAL A 365 39.89 -35.61 -30.76
CA VAL A 365 39.59 -36.36 -31.97
C VAL A 365 40.58 -36.00 -33.07
N THR A 366 41.07 -37.01 -33.77
CA THR A 366 41.83 -36.86 -35.02
C THR A 366 41.20 -37.69 -36.11
N VAL A 367 41.06 -37.14 -37.31
CA VAL A 367 40.52 -37.85 -38.48
C VAL A 367 41.43 -37.67 -39.69
N THR A 368 41.84 -38.77 -40.29
CA THR A 368 42.52 -38.81 -41.60
C THR A 368 41.73 -39.67 -42.56
N TYR A 369 42.00 -39.58 -43.86
CA TYR A 369 41.52 -40.57 -44.81
C TYR A 369 42.59 -40.94 -45.84
N GLU A 370 42.47 -42.15 -46.35
CA GLU A 370 43.25 -42.63 -47.49
C GLU A 370 42.34 -42.78 -48.71
N LEU A 371 42.83 -42.33 -49.86
CA LEU A 371 42.19 -42.53 -51.15
C LEU A 371 42.87 -43.71 -51.86
N HIS A 372 42.10 -44.76 -52.15
CA HIS A 372 42.54 -45.96 -52.84
C HIS A 372 41.84 -46.09 -54.18
N ARG A 373 42.59 -46.47 -55.21
CA ARG A 373 42.02 -46.74 -56.54
C ARG A 373 42.12 -48.24 -56.83
N PRO A 374 41.02 -48.91 -57.27
CA PRO A 374 40.94 -50.37 -57.39
C PRO A 374 42.12 -51.05 -58.09
N ASP A 375 42.74 -50.41 -59.08
CA ASP A 375 43.85 -50.98 -59.87
C ASP A 375 45.23 -50.31 -59.63
N VAL A 376 45.29 -49.28 -58.77
CA VAL A 376 46.52 -48.51 -58.49
C VAL A 376 46.97 -48.64 -57.03
N GLY A 377 46.05 -48.94 -56.11
CA GLY A 377 46.30 -48.94 -54.67
C GLY A 377 46.20 -47.53 -54.08
N LEU A 378 47.02 -47.21 -53.08
CA LEU A 378 47.01 -45.92 -52.39
C LEU A 378 47.38 -44.77 -53.35
N VAL A 379 46.45 -43.85 -53.56
CA VAL A 379 46.61 -42.64 -54.38
C VAL A 379 47.16 -41.48 -53.54
N GLY A 380 46.75 -41.41 -52.27
CA GLY A 380 47.24 -40.42 -51.33
C GLY A 380 46.55 -40.50 -49.98
N SER A 381 47.14 -39.83 -49.00
CA SER A 381 46.58 -39.68 -47.66
C SER A 381 46.28 -38.21 -47.38
N SER A 382 45.26 -37.95 -46.59
CA SER A 382 44.86 -36.59 -46.24
C SER A 382 45.81 -35.93 -45.23
N ASN A 383 45.65 -34.61 -45.10
CA ASN A 383 45.98 -33.89 -43.88
C ASN A 383 45.05 -34.35 -42.73
N THR A 384 45.50 -34.15 -41.48
CA THR A 384 44.74 -34.55 -40.29
C THR A 384 43.75 -33.46 -39.92
N ALA A 385 42.47 -33.81 -39.78
CA ALA A 385 41.51 -32.96 -39.09
C ALA A 385 41.57 -33.23 -37.59
N THR A 386 41.55 -32.19 -36.76
CA THR A 386 41.57 -32.33 -35.30
C THR A 386 40.42 -31.57 -34.67
N ALA A 387 39.75 -32.17 -33.70
CA ALA A 387 38.71 -31.51 -32.93
C ALA A 387 38.74 -31.89 -31.45
N THR A 388 38.19 -31.03 -30.59
CA THR A 388 37.93 -31.35 -29.18
C THR A 388 36.45 -31.62 -29.00
N VAL A 389 36.10 -32.72 -28.35
CA VAL A 389 34.71 -33.02 -28.00
C VAL A 389 34.35 -32.24 -26.73
N THR A 390 33.50 -31.24 -26.88
CA THR A 390 33.03 -30.38 -25.79
C THR A 390 31.56 -30.62 -25.49
N GLY A 391 31.11 -30.09 -24.36
CA GLY A 391 29.78 -30.36 -23.83
C GLY A 391 29.73 -31.62 -22.97
N THR A 392 28.69 -31.70 -22.15
CA THR A 392 28.35 -32.90 -21.38
C THR A 392 27.25 -33.66 -22.10
N ILE A 393 27.27 -34.99 -22.09
CA ILE A 393 26.10 -35.76 -22.54
C ILE A 393 24.90 -35.27 -21.70
N PRO A 394 23.81 -34.76 -22.32
CA PRO A 394 22.68 -34.25 -21.56
C PRO A 394 22.12 -35.35 -20.65
N VAL A 395 22.03 -35.07 -19.35
CA VAL A 395 21.32 -35.96 -18.43
C VAL A 395 19.83 -35.83 -18.76
N ASP A 396 19.24 -36.87 -19.35
CA ASP A 396 17.80 -36.92 -19.63
C ASP A 396 17.00 -36.99 -18.32
N LEU A 397 16.62 -35.81 -17.81
CA LEU A 397 15.80 -35.63 -16.62
C LEU A 397 14.33 -35.45 -17.02
N LYS A 398 13.44 -36.24 -16.42
CA LYS A 398 11.99 -36.08 -16.59
C LYS A 398 11.48 -34.90 -15.76
N PRO A 399 10.42 -34.20 -16.21
CA PRO A 399 9.81 -33.14 -15.41
C PRO A 399 9.32 -33.67 -14.05
N PRO A 400 9.24 -32.81 -13.03
CA PRO A 400 8.61 -33.19 -11.77
C PRO A 400 7.16 -33.64 -12.01
N THR A 401 6.63 -34.46 -11.11
CA THR A 401 5.25 -34.96 -11.17
C THR A 401 4.51 -34.70 -9.87
N LEU A 402 3.22 -34.39 -9.96
CA LEU A 402 2.38 -34.24 -8.79
C LEU A 402 1.99 -35.61 -8.23
N VAL A 403 2.14 -35.81 -6.92
CA VAL A 403 1.81 -37.09 -6.28
C VAL A 403 0.31 -37.16 -5.99
N ALA A 404 -0.34 -38.23 -6.46
CA ALA A 404 -1.74 -38.51 -6.16
C ALA A 404 -2.02 -38.51 -4.65
N PRO A 405 -3.17 -38.01 -4.18
CA PRO A 405 -4.36 -37.67 -4.98
C PRO A 405 -4.34 -36.27 -5.62
N ALA A 406 -3.26 -35.50 -5.45
CA ALA A 406 -3.19 -34.14 -6.00
C ALA A 406 -3.21 -34.13 -7.54
N THR A 407 -4.04 -33.25 -8.11
CA THR A 407 -4.25 -33.07 -9.55
C THR A 407 -4.00 -31.62 -9.96
N ILE A 408 -3.85 -31.38 -11.26
CA ILE A 408 -3.74 -30.04 -11.85
C ILE A 408 -5.07 -29.74 -12.56
N PRO A 409 -5.71 -28.59 -12.32
CA PRO A 409 -5.28 -27.52 -11.41
C PRO A 409 -5.46 -27.89 -9.91
N ILE A 410 -4.63 -27.30 -9.04
CA ILE A 410 -4.61 -27.57 -7.60
C ILE A 410 -5.69 -26.74 -6.89
N ASP A 411 -6.65 -27.41 -6.26
CA ASP A 411 -7.63 -26.80 -5.36
C ASP A 411 -7.04 -26.63 -3.96
N VAL A 412 -6.68 -25.39 -3.60
CA VAL A 412 -5.94 -25.09 -2.36
C VAL A 412 -6.70 -25.56 -1.10
N LEU A 413 -8.03 -25.47 -1.09
CA LEU A 413 -8.84 -25.87 0.06
C LEU A 413 -8.96 -27.40 0.21
N ALA A 414 -8.71 -28.18 -0.84
CA ALA A 414 -8.72 -29.64 -0.78
C ALA A 414 -7.43 -30.23 -0.18
N TYR A 415 -6.35 -29.44 -0.10
CA TYR A 415 -5.04 -29.87 0.36
C TYR A 415 -4.55 -29.00 1.52
N GLU A 416 -5.21 -29.07 2.68
CA GLU A 416 -4.89 -28.25 3.86
C GLU A 416 -3.47 -28.42 4.39
N GLU A 417 -2.87 -29.60 4.16
CA GLU A 417 -1.49 -29.90 4.51
C GLU A 417 -0.51 -29.59 3.36
N GLY A 418 -0.99 -29.08 2.22
CA GLY A 418 -0.21 -28.85 1.00
C GLY A 418 -0.09 -30.10 0.12
N VAL A 419 0.61 -29.97 -1.01
CA VAL A 419 0.79 -31.07 -1.98
C VAL A 419 2.24 -31.52 -2.07
N THR A 420 2.47 -32.69 -2.67
CA THR A 420 3.83 -33.23 -2.87
C THR A 420 4.15 -33.28 -4.35
N VAL A 421 5.28 -32.67 -4.71
CA VAL A 421 5.90 -32.78 -6.04
C VAL A 421 7.04 -33.78 -5.94
N ARG A 422 7.05 -34.76 -6.84
CA ARG A 422 8.04 -35.83 -6.88
C ARG A 422 8.92 -35.69 -8.11
N VAL A 423 10.21 -35.89 -7.90
CA VAL A 423 11.19 -36.05 -8.96
C VAL A 423 11.70 -37.48 -8.96
N GLU A 424 12.10 -37.99 -10.12
CA GLU A 424 12.62 -39.34 -10.30
C GLU A 424 13.70 -39.35 -11.38
N HIS A 425 14.83 -40.02 -11.10
CA HIS A 425 15.86 -40.29 -12.10
C HIS A 425 16.46 -41.67 -11.87
N LEU A 426 16.00 -42.66 -12.64
CA LEU A 426 16.31 -44.09 -12.42
C LEU A 426 17.81 -44.42 -12.47
N SER A 427 18.59 -43.61 -13.19
CA SER A 427 20.05 -43.76 -13.32
C SER A 427 20.84 -43.03 -12.23
N ALA A 428 20.19 -42.46 -11.21
CA ALA A 428 20.88 -41.73 -10.14
C ALA A 428 21.81 -42.64 -9.33
N LEU A 429 22.98 -42.12 -8.97
CA LEU A 429 23.99 -42.79 -8.15
C LEU A 429 23.67 -42.63 -6.66
N SER A 430 24.36 -43.42 -5.82
CA SER A 430 24.22 -43.28 -4.37
C SER A 430 24.79 -41.93 -3.92
N GLY A 431 23.99 -41.15 -3.20
CA GLY A 431 24.38 -39.81 -2.76
C GLY A 431 23.99 -38.68 -3.72
N ASP A 432 23.43 -38.97 -4.89
CA ASP A 432 22.84 -37.95 -5.75
C ASP A 432 21.69 -37.23 -5.02
N GLN A 433 21.60 -35.93 -5.22
CA GLN A 433 20.58 -35.07 -4.62
C GLN A 433 19.77 -34.37 -5.71
N ALA A 434 18.58 -33.92 -5.34
CA ALA A 434 17.70 -33.14 -6.20
C ALA A 434 17.43 -31.78 -5.55
N ARG A 435 17.34 -30.74 -6.38
CA ARG A 435 16.84 -29.41 -5.99
C ARG A 435 15.66 -29.04 -6.86
N LEU A 436 14.49 -28.84 -6.26
CA LEU A 436 13.33 -28.29 -6.97
C LEU A 436 13.50 -26.78 -7.11
N LEU A 437 13.12 -26.25 -8.25
CA LEU A 437 13.19 -24.83 -8.60
C LEU A 437 11.84 -24.36 -9.12
N GLU A 438 11.43 -23.17 -8.70
CA GLU A 438 10.37 -22.43 -9.37
C GLU A 438 11.01 -21.56 -10.47
N VAL A 439 10.45 -21.60 -11.68
CA VAL A 439 10.88 -20.74 -12.79
C VAL A 439 10.31 -19.35 -12.57
N ASP A 440 11.16 -18.33 -12.71
CA ASP A 440 10.84 -16.93 -12.43
C ASP A 440 10.24 -16.72 -11.02
N PRO A 441 10.95 -17.14 -9.97
CA PRO A 441 10.44 -17.05 -8.61
C PRO A 441 10.30 -15.58 -8.17
N LYS A 442 9.39 -15.30 -7.24
CA LYS A 442 9.29 -13.96 -6.63
C LYS A 442 10.63 -13.56 -5.97
N PRO A 443 10.96 -12.25 -5.89
CA PRO A 443 12.27 -11.77 -5.40
C PRO A 443 12.71 -12.30 -4.02
N ASP A 444 11.76 -12.63 -3.15
CA ASP A 444 12.01 -13.12 -1.78
C ASP A 444 11.73 -14.63 -1.60
N ALA A 445 11.48 -15.36 -2.70
CA ALA A 445 11.19 -16.78 -2.64
C ALA A 445 12.42 -17.57 -2.17
N LYS A 446 12.25 -18.37 -1.13
CA LYS A 446 13.31 -19.25 -0.64
C LYS A 446 13.47 -20.45 -1.59
N PRO A 447 14.70 -20.86 -1.91
CA PRO A 447 14.92 -22.07 -2.69
C PRO A 447 14.42 -23.29 -1.93
N PHE A 448 13.89 -24.29 -2.65
CA PHE A 448 13.55 -25.57 -2.03
C PHE A 448 14.82 -26.24 -1.48
N PRO A 449 14.70 -27.01 -0.38
CA PRO A 449 15.85 -27.67 0.22
C PRO A 449 16.45 -28.72 -0.72
N LEU A 450 17.75 -28.97 -0.62
CA LEU A 450 18.39 -30.11 -1.28
C LEU A 450 17.93 -31.41 -0.63
N LEU A 451 17.39 -32.33 -1.43
CA LEU A 451 16.93 -33.63 -0.95
C LEU A 451 17.70 -34.76 -1.64
N THR A 452 18.26 -35.67 -0.86
CA THR A 452 18.92 -36.87 -1.38
C THR A 452 17.91 -37.79 -2.06
N LEU A 453 18.22 -38.27 -3.27
CA LEU A 453 17.40 -39.27 -3.96
C LEU A 453 17.44 -40.58 -3.16
N ASN A 454 16.27 -41.10 -2.80
CA ASN A 454 16.15 -42.30 -1.97
C ASN A 454 16.53 -43.59 -2.75
N GLN A 455 16.40 -44.75 -2.11
CA GLN A 455 16.70 -46.05 -2.73
C GLN A 455 15.89 -46.32 -4.01
N ASN A 456 14.69 -45.73 -4.14
CA ASN A 456 13.85 -45.80 -5.34
C ASN A 456 14.17 -44.69 -6.36
N LYS A 457 15.28 -43.97 -6.17
CA LYS A 457 15.76 -42.89 -7.04
C LYS A 457 14.79 -41.71 -7.15
N ARG A 458 14.11 -41.40 -6.04
CA ARG A 458 13.09 -40.35 -5.94
C ARG A 458 13.40 -39.35 -4.82
N ALA A 459 12.96 -38.11 -5.00
CA ALA A 459 12.84 -37.11 -3.93
C ALA A 459 11.44 -36.48 -3.97
N ASN A 460 10.89 -36.21 -2.79
CA ASN A 460 9.55 -35.64 -2.61
C ASN A 460 9.68 -34.26 -1.96
N PHE A 461 9.28 -33.22 -2.69
CA PHE A 461 9.24 -31.86 -2.23
C PHE A 461 7.82 -31.50 -1.81
N LYS A 462 7.69 -30.88 -0.64
CA LYS A 462 6.41 -30.41 -0.16
C LYS A 462 6.19 -28.98 -0.66
N LEU A 463 5.10 -28.77 -1.41
CA LEU A 463 4.54 -27.43 -1.59
C LEU A 463 3.60 -27.23 -0.41
N ASP A 464 4.08 -26.52 0.60
CA ASP A 464 3.34 -26.33 1.84
C ASP A 464 2.10 -25.44 1.62
N PRO A 465 1.16 -25.38 2.58
CA PRO A 465 -0.05 -24.59 2.42
C PRO A 465 0.21 -23.09 2.22
N ALA A 466 1.28 -22.54 2.81
CA ALA A 466 1.62 -21.13 2.64
C ALA A 466 2.05 -20.85 1.20
N PHE A 467 2.87 -21.73 0.61
CA PHE A 467 3.28 -21.65 -0.80
C PHE A 467 2.09 -21.67 -1.75
N LEU A 468 1.12 -22.57 -1.52
CA LEU A 468 -0.08 -22.68 -2.35
C LEU A 468 -1.00 -21.47 -2.21
N VAL A 469 -1.24 -21.00 -0.98
CA VAL A 469 -2.05 -19.81 -0.72
C VAL A 469 -1.44 -18.59 -1.40
N GLU A 470 -0.13 -18.37 -1.27
CA GLU A 470 0.57 -17.21 -1.84
C GLU A 470 0.53 -17.14 -3.38
N ARG A 471 0.23 -18.27 -4.03
CA ARG A 471 0.16 -18.45 -5.49
C ARG A 471 -1.24 -18.83 -5.98
N ARG A 472 -2.26 -18.71 -5.13
CA ARG A 472 -3.66 -18.95 -5.52
C ARG A 472 -4.04 -18.09 -6.74
N GLY A 473 -4.73 -18.70 -7.70
CA GLY A 473 -5.15 -18.04 -8.93
C GLY A 473 -4.04 -17.81 -9.97
N THR A 474 -2.82 -18.34 -9.77
CA THR A 474 -1.72 -18.21 -10.73
C THR A 474 -1.37 -19.54 -11.40
N THR A 475 -0.58 -19.45 -12.48
CA THR A 475 0.10 -20.60 -13.08
C THR A 475 1.60 -20.39 -12.90
N ILE A 476 2.26 -21.37 -12.29
CA ILE A 476 3.70 -21.40 -12.07
C ILE A 476 4.33 -22.54 -12.86
N LYS A 477 5.65 -22.50 -13.03
CA LYS A 477 6.40 -23.62 -13.60
C LYS A 477 7.44 -24.09 -12.60
N LEU A 478 7.54 -25.40 -12.43
CA LEU A 478 8.54 -26.02 -11.57
C LEU A 478 9.44 -26.92 -12.40
N ARG A 479 10.74 -26.86 -12.16
CA ARG A 479 11.74 -27.78 -12.73
C ARG A 479 12.66 -28.25 -11.62
N TRP A 480 13.51 -29.24 -11.88
CA TRP A 480 14.47 -29.68 -10.87
C TRP A 480 15.86 -29.93 -11.45
N GLU A 481 16.87 -29.76 -10.61
CA GLU A 481 18.26 -30.05 -10.93
C GLU A 481 18.73 -31.32 -10.24
N LEU A 482 19.49 -32.13 -10.97
CA LEU A 482 20.30 -33.21 -10.39
C LEU A 482 21.60 -32.63 -9.86
N ILE A 483 21.90 -32.86 -8.59
CA ILE A 483 23.16 -32.49 -7.94
C ILE A 483 23.97 -33.75 -7.65
N ARG A 484 25.17 -33.84 -8.25
CA ARG A 484 26.11 -34.96 -8.04
C ARG A 484 27.46 -34.41 -7.57
N GLY A 485 28.04 -35.03 -6.55
CA GLY A 485 29.31 -34.57 -5.98
C GLY A 485 29.30 -33.10 -5.52
N GLY A 486 28.11 -32.57 -5.17
CA GLY A 486 27.92 -31.17 -4.77
C GLY A 486 27.78 -30.15 -5.90
N LYS A 487 27.70 -30.58 -7.18
CA LYS A 487 27.55 -29.70 -8.34
C LYS A 487 26.29 -30.02 -9.16
N PRO A 488 25.63 -29.04 -9.80
CA PRO A 488 24.55 -29.30 -10.75
C PRO A 488 25.07 -30.02 -12.00
N GLU A 489 24.41 -31.11 -12.38
CA GLU A 489 24.74 -31.93 -13.57
C GLU A 489 23.72 -31.79 -14.71
N GLY A 490 22.54 -31.22 -14.44
CA GLY A 490 21.49 -31.02 -15.44
C GLY A 490 20.17 -30.54 -14.84
N GLU A 491 19.30 -29.96 -15.68
CA GLU A 491 17.96 -29.48 -15.35
C GLU A 491 16.88 -30.29 -16.09
N SER A 492 15.73 -30.52 -15.45
CA SER A 492 14.57 -31.11 -16.11
C SER A 492 13.77 -30.10 -16.95
N PRO A 493 12.92 -30.56 -17.88
CA PRO A 493 11.81 -29.76 -18.40
C PRO A 493 10.86 -29.30 -17.29
N ASP A 494 10.05 -28.28 -17.60
CA ASP A 494 9.10 -27.66 -16.68
C ASP A 494 7.82 -28.51 -16.47
N LEU A 495 7.41 -28.67 -15.23
CA LEU A 495 6.04 -28.99 -14.82
C LEU A 495 5.24 -27.69 -14.70
N VAL A 496 4.26 -27.49 -15.57
CA VAL A 496 3.30 -26.37 -15.47
C VAL A 496 2.24 -26.71 -14.42
N LEU A 497 2.17 -25.91 -13.35
CA LEU A 497 1.18 -26.04 -12.28
C LEU A 497 0.24 -24.84 -12.26
N THR A 498 -1.05 -25.09 -12.43
CA THR A 498 -2.10 -24.09 -12.20
C THR A 498 -2.68 -24.28 -10.80
N ILE A 499 -2.72 -23.21 -10.00
CA ILE A 499 -3.29 -23.21 -8.66
C ILE A 499 -4.60 -22.44 -8.73
N GLN A 500 -5.72 -23.10 -8.39
CA GLN A 500 -7.04 -22.49 -8.53
C GLN A 500 -7.21 -21.28 -7.60
N PRO A 501 -7.91 -20.22 -8.03
CA PRO A 501 -8.41 -19.23 -7.11
C PRO A 501 -9.48 -19.87 -6.20
N ILE A 502 -9.61 -19.35 -4.98
CA ILE A 502 -10.73 -19.72 -4.11
C ILE A 502 -11.94 -18.89 -4.56
N ALA A 503 -13.05 -19.56 -4.86
CA ALA A 503 -14.26 -18.88 -5.31
C ALA A 503 -14.83 -17.97 -4.20
N GLU A 504 -15.43 -16.84 -4.60
CA GLU A 504 -16.28 -16.08 -3.70
C GLU A 504 -17.45 -16.98 -3.23
N ASP A 505 -17.81 -16.86 -1.96
CA ASP A 505 -18.85 -17.69 -1.32
C ASP A 505 -18.62 -19.22 -1.43
N ASP A 506 -17.35 -19.68 -1.46
CA ASP A 506 -17.05 -21.12 -1.49
C ASP A 506 -17.74 -21.84 -0.31
N PRO A 507 -18.56 -22.88 -0.57
CA PRO A 507 -19.41 -23.52 0.45
C PRO A 507 -18.62 -24.28 1.52
N ARG A 508 -17.31 -24.49 1.32
CA ARG A 508 -16.42 -25.10 2.33
C ARG A 508 -15.98 -24.09 3.38
N LEU A 509 -16.11 -22.79 3.09
CA LEU A 509 -15.84 -21.73 4.05
C LEU A 509 -17.08 -21.50 4.95
N PRO A 510 -16.89 -21.15 6.22
CA PRO A 510 -17.99 -20.97 7.15
C PRO A 510 -18.71 -19.65 6.92
N THR A 511 -20.03 -19.66 7.06
CA THR A 511 -20.85 -18.43 7.04
C THR A 511 -20.92 -17.84 8.45
N PRO A 512 -20.46 -16.59 8.69
CA PRO A 512 -20.56 -15.95 10.00
C PRO A 512 -22.00 -15.91 10.54
N ASN A 513 -22.16 -15.86 11.85
CA ASN A 513 -23.45 -15.67 12.51
C ASN A 513 -23.35 -14.72 13.70
N ILE A 514 -24.47 -14.17 14.16
CA ILE A 514 -24.54 -13.27 15.32
C ILE A 514 -25.18 -14.07 16.46
N ALA A 515 -24.50 -14.13 17.61
CA ALA A 515 -24.97 -14.81 18.82
C ALA A 515 -25.41 -16.28 18.61
N GLY A 516 -24.80 -16.99 17.66
CA GLY A 516 -25.15 -18.38 17.34
C GLY A 516 -26.35 -18.53 16.40
N ASN A 517 -27.01 -17.44 16.00
CA ASN A 517 -28.20 -17.50 15.16
C ASN A 517 -27.84 -17.81 13.70
N THR A 518 -28.12 -19.03 13.25
CA THR A 518 -27.91 -19.45 11.85
C THR A 518 -29.15 -19.32 10.97
N GLY A 519 -30.25 -18.78 11.50
CA GLY A 519 -31.50 -18.55 10.80
C GLY A 519 -31.44 -17.37 9.82
N LYS A 520 -32.61 -17.01 9.28
CA LYS A 520 -32.78 -15.85 8.38
C LYS A 520 -33.30 -14.61 9.09
N GLU A 521 -33.84 -14.75 10.29
CA GLU A 521 -34.39 -13.63 11.07
C GLU A 521 -33.45 -13.32 12.24
N LEU A 522 -33.24 -12.04 12.54
CA LEU A 522 -32.46 -11.61 13.70
C LEU A 522 -33.24 -10.59 14.51
N ASP A 523 -33.72 -10.99 15.70
CA ASP A 523 -34.21 -10.06 16.70
C ASP A 523 -33.03 -9.36 17.35
N VAL A 524 -32.88 -8.07 17.04
CA VAL A 524 -31.76 -7.27 17.55
C VAL A 524 -32.02 -6.77 18.97
N GLN A 525 -33.26 -6.81 19.46
CA GLN A 525 -33.62 -6.39 20.82
C GLN A 525 -33.20 -7.44 21.86
N ASP A 526 -33.28 -8.71 21.49
CA ASP A 526 -32.84 -9.84 22.32
C ASP A 526 -31.31 -9.96 22.46
N LEU A 527 -30.54 -9.20 21.67
CA LEU A 527 -29.08 -9.20 21.74
C LEU A 527 -28.59 -8.52 23.03
N THR A 528 -27.83 -9.28 23.82
CA THR A 528 -27.05 -8.77 24.95
C THR A 528 -25.83 -7.99 24.47
N ALA A 529 -25.28 -7.08 25.27
CA ALA A 529 -24.06 -6.32 24.93
C ALA A 529 -22.83 -7.21 24.62
N GLU A 530 -22.80 -8.44 25.13
CA GLU A 530 -21.72 -9.42 24.89
C GLU A 530 -21.96 -10.31 23.67
N ALA A 531 -23.01 -10.05 22.87
CA ALA A 531 -23.28 -10.81 21.65
C ALA A 531 -22.08 -10.75 20.71
N ARG A 532 -21.77 -11.89 20.06
CA ARG A 532 -20.57 -12.03 19.24
C ARG A 532 -20.91 -12.44 17.82
N ILE A 533 -20.11 -11.97 16.87
CA ILE A 533 -20.05 -12.52 15.53
C ILE A 533 -19.14 -13.75 15.55
N LEU A 534 -19.68 -14.89 15.15
CA LEU A 534 -19.05 -16.20 15.26
C LEU A 534 -18.93 -16.87 13.89
N ALA A 535 -17.83 -17.58 13.67
CA ALA A 535 -17.68 -18.55 12.59
C ALA A 535 -16.76 -19.66 13.07
N VAL A 536 -16.99 -20.90 12.64
CA VAL A 536 -16.07 -22.01 12.93
C VAL A 536 -14.74 -21.80 12.20
N LYS A 537 -13.74 -22.65 12.45
CA LYS A 537 -12.48 -22.61 11.69
C LYS A 537 -12.76 -22.83 10.20
N TRP A 538 -12.25 -21.94 9.36
CA TRP A 538 -12.18 -22.17 7.93
C TRP A 538 -11.00 -23.11 7.57
N PRO A 539 -11.03 -23.81 6.44
CA PRO A 539 -9.86 -24.49 5.90
C PRO A 539 -8.64 -23.54 5.85
N LEU A 540 -7.44 -24.04 6.17
CA LEU A 540 -6.20 -23.24 6.22
C LEU A 540 -6.18 -22.15 7.32
N PHE A 541 -7.02 -22.31 8.34
CA PHE A 541 -7.08 -21.41 9.49
C PHE A 541 -5.73 -21.34 10.22
N LYS A 542 -5.27 -20.12 10.46
CA LYS A 542 -4.14 -19.82 11.36
C LYS A 542 -4.51 -18.67 12.30
N LEU A 543 -4.12 -18.80 13.56
CA LEU A 543 -4.28 -17.73 14.54
C LEU A 543 -3.51 -16.49 14.05
N GLY A 544 -4.14 -15.31 14.15
CA GLY A 544 -3.55 -14.05 13.73
C GLY A 544 -3.72 -13.70 12.25
N GLN A 545 -4.43 -14.50 11.44
CA GLN A 545 -4.78 -14.11 10.06
C GLN A 545 -5.55 -12.77 10.07
N PRO A 546 -5.15 -11.77 9.26
CA PRO A 546 -5.88 -10.52 9.12
C PRO A 546 -7.30 -10.75 8.62
N ILE A 547 -8.28 -10.14 9.30
CA ILE A 547 -9.70 -10.26 8.96
C ILE A 547 -10.36 -8.91 8.70
N TRP A 548 -11.29 -8.88 7.76
CA TRP A 548 -12.22 -7.79 7.53
C TRP A 548 -13.60 -8.31 7.89
N LEU A 549 -14.31 -7.59 8.74
CA LEU A 549 -15.64 -7.96 9.19
C LEU A 549 -16.51 -6.71 9.19
N THR A 550 -17.52 -6.71 8.32
CA THR A 550 -18.39 -5.57 8.10
C THR A 550 -19.83 -6.02 8.25
N CYS A 551 -20.61 -5.26 9.03
CA CYS A 551 -22.06 -5.38 9.05
C CYS A 551 -22.64 -4.26 8.17
N LYS A 552 -23.56 -4.60 7.26
CA LYS A 552 -24.25 -3.65 6.38
C LYS A 552 -25.75 -3.79 6.54
N GLY A 553 -26.45 -2.70 6.74
CA GLY A 553 -27.89 -2.67 6.92
C GLY A 553 -28.48 -1.35 6.43
N PHE A 554 -29.66 -1.00 6.92
CA PHE A 554 -30.35 0.24 6.55
C PHE A 554 -30.73 1.03 7.80
N ASP A 555 -30.54 2.34 7.75
CA ASP A 555 -31.02 3.26 8.79
C ASP A 555 -32.56 3.38 8.73
N ASN A 556 -33.17 4.05 9.72
CA ASN A 556 -34.63 4.24 9.77
C ASN A 556 -35.19 5.00 8.54
N ASN A 557 -34.37 5.78 7.83
CA ASN A 557 -34.74 6.45 6.59
C ASN A 557 -34.69 5.52 5.36
N GLY A 558 -34.14 4.31 5.51
CA GLY A 558 -33.94 3.36 4.41
C GLY A 558 -32.65 3.60 3.61
N ASN A 559 -31.71 4.40 4.12
CA ASN A 559 -30.40 4.56 3.50
C ASN A 559 -29.47 3.41 3.91
N PRO A 560 -28.67 2.86 2.98
CA PRO A 560 -27.68 1.85 3.32
C PRO A 560 -26.60 2.44 4.23
N ILE A 561 -26.36 1.77 5.35
CA ILE A 561 -25.32 2.10 6.32
C ILE A 561 -24.47 0.86 6.62
N SER A 562 -23.22 1.06 7.01
CA SER A 562 -22.31 -0.03 7.33
C SER A 562 -21.39 0.32 8.50
N THR A 563 -20.99 -0.69 9.25
CA THR A 563 -20.00 -0.56 10.30
C THR A 563 -18.93 -1.64 10.17
N ASP A 564 -17.67 -1.23 10.21
CA ASP A 564 -16.53 -2.13 10.19
C ASP A 564 -16.21 -2.56 11.63
N VAL A 565 -16.40 -3.84 11.94
CA VAL A 565 -16.01 -4.46 13.21
C VAL A 565 -14.50 -4.73 13.22
N LYS A 566 -13.95 -5.10 12.06
CA LYS A 566 -12.52 -5.33 11.81
C LYS A 566 -12.15 -4.84 10.41
N SER A 567 -10.97 -4.24 10.31
CA SER A 567 -10.38 -3.69 9.08
C SER A 567 -8.93 -4.15 8.90
N GLY A 568 -8.75 -5.48 8.93
CA GLY A 568 -7.50 -6.18 8.71
C GLY A 568 -6.66 -6.36 9.98
N GLU A 569 -7.23 -6.16 11.17
CA GLU A 569 -6.58 -6.60 12.41
C GLU A 569 -6.49 -8.13 12.45
N PRO A 570 -5.49 -8.69 13.13
CA PRO A 570 -5.35 -10.14 13.32
C PRO A 570 -6.58 -10.75 14.02
N ASN A 571 -7.05 -11.90 13.54
CA ASN A 571 -8.03 -12.72 14.26
C ASN A 571 -7.41 -13.22 15.57
N GLY A 572 -7.99 -12.82 16.71
CA GLY A 572 -7.50 -13.17 18.05
C GLY A 572 -8.05 -14.48 18.60
N SER A 573 -9.07 -15.08 17.98
CA SER A 573 -9.70 -16.30 18.47
C SER A 573 -9.01 -17.55 17.91
N ALA A 574 -8.66 -18.52 18.76
CA ALA A 574 -8.06 -19.78 18.34
C ALA A 574 -9.06 -20.81 17.78
N ASN A 575 -10.37 -20.53 17.89
CA ASN A 575 -11.46 -21.45 17.56
C ASN A 575 -12.37 -20.94 16.43
N GLY A 576 -11.79 -20.27 15.43
CA GLY A 576 -12.52 -19.63 14.34
C GLY A 576 -12.63 -18.12 14.54
N LEU A 577 -13.73 -17.51 14.08
CA LEU A 577 -14.05 -16.09 14.31
C LEU A 577 -14.84 -15.94 15.61
N SER A 578 -14.46 -14.97 16.44
CA SER A 578 -15.22 -14.58 17.62
C SER A 578 -14.95 -13.12 17.96
N GLU A 579 -15.78 -12.23 17.45
CA GLU A 579 -15.64 -10.77 17.63
C GLU A 579 -16.90 -10.19 18.28
N LEU A 580 -16.77 -9.14 19.09
CA LEU A 580 -17.96 -8.48 19.66
C LEU A 580 -18.83 -7.92 18.52
N ALA A 581 -20.12 -8.21 18.56
CA ALA A 581 -21.08 -7.63 17.63
C ALA A 581 -21.31 -6.15 17.99
N PRO A 582 -21.52 -5.27 16.99
CA PRO A 582 -21.83 -3.88 17.24
C PRO A 582 -23.30 -3.72 17.65
N VAL A 583 -23.67 -4.18 18.85
CA VAL A 583 -25.06 -4.36 19.28
C VAL A 583 -25.87 -3.06 19.27
N ASP A 584 -25.30 -1.95 19.72
CA ASP A 584 -25.99 -0.65 19.71
C ASP A 584 -26.33 -0.23 18.27
N TRP A 585 -25.37 -0.36 17.36
CA TRP A 585 -25.60 -0.11 15.93
C TRP A 585 -26.62 -1.07 15.30
N LEU A 586 -26.62 -2.35 15.71
CA LEU A 586 -27.61 -3.33 15.25
C LEU A 586 -29.03 -2.97 15.70
N LYS A 587 -29.19 -2.42 16.91
CA LYS A 587 -30.48 -2.00 17.46
C LYS A 587 -31.06 -0.75 16.79
N ASP A 588 -30.20 0.06 16.18
CA ASP A 588 -30.57 1.26 15.43
C ASP A 588 -30.94 0.96 13.95
N LEU A 589 -30.85 -0.30 13.52
CA LEU A 589 -31.26 -0.71 12.18
C LEU A 589 -32.79 -0.68 12.03
N LYS A 590 -33.23 -0.39 10.80
CA LYS A 590 -34.65 -0.36 10.45
C LYS A 590 -35.25 -1.76 10.46
N ASP A 591 -36.37 -1.91 11.18
CA ASP A 591 -37.17 -3.14 11.20
C ASP A 591 -37.58 -3.60 9.79
N GLY A 592 -37.57 -4.92 9.59
CA GLY A 592 -37.93 -5.59 8.34
C GLY A 592 -36.90 -5.48 7.21
N THR A 593 -35.78 -4.77 7.40
CA THR A 593 -34.75 -4.59 6.37
C THR A 593 -33.64 -5.66 6.42
N GLU A 594 -32.87 -5.74 5.35
CA GLU A 594 -31.77 -6.70 5.24
C GLU A 594 -30.54 -6.26 6.05
N LEU A 595 -29.94 -7.19 6.79
CA LEU A 595 -28.62 -7.07 7.41
C LEU A 595 -27.67 -8.12 6.78
N ARG A 596 -26.57 -7.65 6.21
CA ARG A 596 -25.49 -8.49 5.68
C ARG A 596 -24.29 -8.48 6.63
N VAL A 597 -23.82 -9.65 7.02
CA VAL A 597 -22.54 -9.82 7.73
C VAL A 597 -21.54 -10.41 6.76
N GLU A 598 -20.63 -9.56 6.32
CA GLU A 598 -19.57 -9.89 5.36
C GLU A 598 -18.26 -10.09 6.11
N CYS A 599 -17.60 -11.22 5.87
CA CYS A 599 -16.28 -11.49 6.41
C CYS A 599 -15.31 -11.88 5.30
N ALA A 600 -14.10 -11.34 5.34
CA ALA A 600 -13.01 -11.78 4.49
C ALA A 600 -11.76 -12.01 5.33
N VAL A 601 -10.97 -13.02 4.99
CA VAL A 601 -9.73 -13.39 5.68
C VAL A 601 -8.57 -13.43 4.71
N ASN A 602 -7.41 -12.87 5.07
CA ASN A 602 -6.20 -13.16 4.31
C ASN A 602 -5.49 -14.41 4.84
N LEU A 603 -5.46 -15.46 4.01
CA LEU A 603 -4.90 -16.76 4.36
C LEU A 603 -3.36 -16.76 4.42
N ASP A 604 -2.68 -15.84 3.72
CA ASP A 604 -1.21 -15.72 3.74
C ASP A 604 -0.68 -14.95 4.96
N GLY A 605 -1.57 -14.39 5.78
CA GLY A 605 -1.20 -13.64 6.99
C GLY A 605 -0.76 -12.18 6.74
N ILE A 606 -0.73 -11.73 5.48
CA ILE A 606 -0.36 -10.36 5.11
C ILE A 606 -1.61 -9.48 5.12
N LYS A 607 -1.55 -8.31 5.77
CA LYS A 607 -2.69 -7.36 5.80
C LYS A 607 -2.88 -6.72 4.41
N ASN A 608 -3.67 -7.35 3.56
CA ASN A 608 -4.09 -6.84 2.26
C ASN A 608 -5.53 -7.28 1.95
N LYS A 609 -6.45 -6.32 1.81
CA LYS A 609 -7.88 -6.58 1.57
C LYS A 609 -8.13 -7.13 0.15
N VAL A 610 -7.37 -6.68 -0.85
CA VAL A 610 -7.57 -7.06 -2.26
C VAL A 610 -7.37 -8.55 -2.47
N THR A 611 -6.45 -9.15 -1.69
CA THR A 611 -6.16 -10.57 -1.76
C THR A 611 -6.96 -11.39 -0.75
N ALA A 612 -7.73 -10.77 0.15
CA ALA A 612 -8.48 -11.50 1.17
C ALA A 612 -9.57 -12.38 0.53
N VAL A 613 -9.75 -13.59 1.08
CA VAL A 613 -10.76 -14.55 0.65
C VAL A 613 -12.06 -14.24 1.38
N ALA A 614 -13.12 -13.96 0.63
CA ALA A 614 -14.45 -13.74 1.18
C ALA A 614 -15.05 -15.06 1.68
N LEU A 615 -15.56 -15.05 2.90
CA LEU A 615 -16.40 -16.10 3.45
C LEU A 615 -17.84 -15.89 2.95
N PRO A 616 -18.64 -16.95 2.83
CA PRO A 616 -20.06 -16.84 2.52
C PRO A 616 -20.76 -15.79 3.37
N THR A 617 -21.45 -14.86 2.71
CA THR A 617 -22.15 -13.77 3.39
C THR A 617 -23.36 -14.27 4.16
N ARG A 618 -23.52 -13.84 5.42
CA ARG A 618 -24.75 -14.06 6.18
C ARG A 618 -25.74 -12.95 5.89
N ILE A 619 -26.98 -13.31 5.61
CA ILE A 619 -28.08 -12.37 5.38
C ILE A 619 -29.16 -12.64 6.41
N TYR A 620 -29.56 -11.62 7.15
CA TYR A 620 -30.72 -11.61 8.04
C TYR A 620 -31.76 -10.62 7.56
N THR A 621 -33.02 -10.87 7.88
CA THR A 621 -34.07 -9.86 8.02
C THR A 621 -34.06 -9.39 9.48
N VAL A 622 -33.96 -8.09 9.68
CA VAL A 622 -33.89 -7.45 11.00
C VAL A 622 -35.29 -7.41 11.62
N HIS A 623 -35.41 -7.87 12.86
CA HIS A 623 -36.55 -7.58 13.73
C HIS A 623 -36.12 -6.58 14.80
N ALA A 624 -36.51 -5.33 14.62
CA ALA A 624 -36.21 -4.21 15.50
C ALA A 624 -37.53 -3.53 15.95
N VAL A 625 -37.44 -2.51 16.81
CA VAL A 625 -38.61 -1.70 17.11
C VAL A 625 -38.96 -0.87 15.88
N GLU A 626 -40.18 -1.01 15.36
CA GLU A 626 -40.67 -0.22 14.22
C GLU A 626 -40.62 1.28 14.56
N ASP A 627 -39.88 2.07 13.78
CA ASP A 627 -39.71 3.52 14.01
C ASP A 627 -40.91 4.32 13.47
N ILE A 628 -42.09 4.07 14.05
CA ILE A 628 -43.33 4.78 13.72
C ILE A 628 -43.33 6.15 14.40
N LYS A 629 -43.43 7.22 13.59
CA LYS A 629 -43.65 8.58 14.07
C LYS A 629 -44.88 8.65 14.99
N PRO A 630 -44.79 9.22 16.20
CA PRO A 630 -45.97 9.45 17.01
C PRO A 630 -46.83 10.56 16.39
N GLU A 631 -48.15 10.42 16.51
CA GLU A 631 -49.12 11.43 16.07
C GLU A 631 -50.06 11.78 17.21
N ILE A 632 -50.42 13.06 17.34
CA ILE A 632 -51.55 13.51 18.14
C ILE A 632 -52.74 13.57 17.18
N THR A 633 -53.76 12.73 17.40
CA THR A 633 -54.91 12.59 16.50
C THR A 633 -56.15 13.33 17.02
N SER A 634 -56.28 13.52 18.34
CA SER A 634 -57.38 14.29 18.92
C SER A 634 -56.98 14.90 20.26
N VAL A 635 -57.51 16.10 20.51
CA VAL A 635 -57.44 16.78 21.79
C VAL A 635 -58.86 17.12 22.21
N LEU A 636 -59.31 16.60 23.35
CA LEU A 636 -60.61 16.91 23.94
C LEU A 636 -60.44 17.86 25.12
N GLY A 637 -61.27 18.89 25.21
CA GLY A 637 -61.33 19.71 26.43
C GLY A 637 -62.17 19.04 27.51
N LEU A 638 -61.76 19.16 28.77
CA LEU A 638 -62.46 18.60 29.93
C LEU A 638 -62.96 19.70 30.86
N PRO A 639 -64.21 19.60 31.38
CA PRO A 639 -65.07 18.42 31.38
C PRO A 639 -66.01 18.25 30.17
N SER A 640 -66.03 19.15 29.19
CA SER A 640 -67.01 19.16 28.11
C SER A 640 -66.94 17.98 27.15
N ASN A 641 -65.78 17.30 27.08
CA ASN A 641 -65.44 16.28 26.08
C ASN A 641 -65.58 16.77 24.63
N LYS A 642 -65.52 18.09 24.40
CA LYS A 642 -65.58 18.65 23.05
C LYS A 642 -64.21 18.63 22.37
N PRO A 643 -64.13 18.27 21.08
CA PRO A 643 -62.88 18.36 20.32
C PRO A 643 -62.37 19.80 20.21
N ILE A 644 -61.09 19.98 20.49
CA ILE A 644 -60.33 21.21 20.26
C ILE A 644 -59.44 20.96 19.04
N LEU A 645 -59.87 21.46 17.88
CA LEU A 645 -59.09 21.36 16.63
C LEU A 645 -57.73 22.07 16.78
N PRO A 646 -56.75 21.80 15.91
CA PRO A 646 -55.50 22.55 15.91
C PRO A 646 -55.73 24.06 15.75
N ASN A 647 -55.10 24.88 16.60
CA ASN A 647 -55.35 26.31 16.79
C ASN A 647 -56.71 26.65 17.42
N GLY A 648 -57.41 25.65 17.93
CA GLY A 648 -58.68 25.81 18.64
C GLY A 648 -58.50 26.52 19.97
N GLN A 649 -59.57 27.14 20.43
CA GLN A 649 -59.58 27.92 21.66
C GLN A 649 -60.55 27.30 22.67
N THR A 650 -60.22 27.35 23.97
CA THR A 650 -61.06 26.82 25.05
C THR A 650 -60.90 27.60 26.35
N THR A 651 -61.92 27.56 27.21
CA THR A 651 -61.83 28.00 28.63
C THR A 651 -61.38 26.87 29.55
N GLU A 652 -61.32 25.64 29.04
CA GLU A 652 -61.01 24.45 29.84
C GLU A 652 -59.52 24.34 30.11
N THR A 653 -59.17 24.20 31.39
CA THR A 653 -57.78 24.11 31.85
C THR A 653 -57.26 22.66 31.91
N THR A 654 -58.06 21.71 31.44
CA THR A 654 -57.69 20.30 31.32
C THR A 654 -58.02 19.82 29.92
N VAL A 655 -57.08 19.12 29.30
CA VAL A 655 -57.27 18.47 28.01
C VAL A 655 -56.93 16.99 28.09
N PHE A 656 -57.51 16.21 27.18
CA PHE A 656 -57.25 14.79 27.01
C PHE A 656 -56.69 14.58 25.61
N LEU A 657 -55.41 14.24 25.52
CA LEU A 657 -54.74 13.97 24.26
C LEU A 657 -54.85 12.49 23.93
N SER A 658 -55.03 12.20 22.64
CA SER A 658 -54.97 10.85 22.11
C SER A 658 -54.19 10.83 20.80
N GLY A 659 -53.61 9.69 20.48
CA GLY A 659 -52.69 9.57 19.36
C GLY A 659 -52.32 8.14 19.00
N THR A 660 -51.42 8.03 18.04
CA THR A 660 -50.80 6.74 17.65
C THR A 660 -49.28 6.82 17.78
N ALA A 661 -48.64 5.67 17.97
CA ALA A 661 -47.20 5.47 18.07
C ALA A 661 -46.87 3.98 17.81
N ALA A 662 -45.59 3.62 17.79
CA ALA A 662 -45.17 2.23 17.63
C ALA A 662 -45.75 1.36 18.75
N LYS A 663 -46.28 0.19 18.38
CA LYS A 663 -47.03 -0.69 19.29
C LYS A 663 -46.22 -1.07 20.52
N GLY A 664 -46.81 -0.90 21.70
CA GLY A 664 -46.17 -1.20 23.00
C GLY A 664 -45.11 -0.21 23.45
N GLN A 665 -44.78 0.81 22.64
CA GLN A 665 -43.71 1.75 22.95
C GLN A 665 -44.18 2.98 23.72
N LYS A 666 -43.25 3.65 24.40
CA LYS A 666 -43.55 4.85 25.20
C LYS A 666 -43.29 6.14 24.42
N ILE A 667 -44.11 7.15 24.70
CA ILE A 667 -43.95 8.52 24.21
C ILE A 667 -43.91 9.50 25.38
N GLN A 668 -43.21 10.61 25.22
CA GLN A 668 -43.22 11.77 26.11
C GLN A 668 -43.99 12.90 25.43
N VAL A 669 -45.02 13.42 26.08
CA VAL A 669 -45.73 14.62 25.63
C VAL A 669 -45.10 15.85 26.29
N PHE A 670 -44.91 16.89 25.49
CA PHE A 670 -44.47 18.21 25.91
C PHE A 670 -45.60 19.22 25.72
N ASP A 671 -45.72 20.17 26.63
CA ASP A 671 -46.37 21.46 26.39
C ASP A 671 -45.28 22.51 26.23
N ARG A 672 -45.15 23.05 25.01
CA ARG A 672 -44.03 23.89 24.60
C ARG A 672 -42.72 23.13 24.83
N GLU A 673 -41.84 23.60 25.72
CA GLU A 673 -40.57 22.96 26.03
C GLU A 673 -40.62 22.09 27.29
N SER A 674 -41.75 22.07 28.02
CA SER A 674 -41.87 21.38 29.30
C SER A 674 -42.53 19.99 29.15
N PRO A 675 -41.94 18.90 29.68
CA PRO A 675 -42.55 17.58 29.66
C PRO A 675 -43.78 17.56 30.58
N VAL A 676 -44.94 17.14 30.05
CA VAL A 676 -46.21 17.10 30.81
C VAL A 676 -46.64 15.68 31.20
N GLY A 677 -46.12 14.65 30.54
CA GLY A 677 -46.35 13.26 30.93
C GLY A 677 -45.91 12.25 29.88
N THR A 678 -45.85 10.99 30.28
CA THR A 678 -45.55 9.86 29.38
C THR A 678 -46.79 9.02 29.16
N ALA A 679 -46.93 8.47 27.95
CA ALA A 679 -47.96 7.49 27.61
C ALA A 679 -47.32 6.25 26.98
N THR A 680 -47.97 5.10 27.09
CA THR A 680 -47.56 3.86 26.41
C THR A 680 -48.60 3.54 25.36
N ALA A 681 -48.15 3.34 24.12
CA ALA A 681 -48.99 2.89 23.03
C ALA A 681 -49.44 1.45 23.26
N ASP A 682 -50.69 1.15 22.97
CA ASP A 682 -51.24 -0.19 23.08
C ASP A 682 -50.45 -1.19 22.20
N VAL A 683 -50.20 -2.38 22.74
CA VAL A 683 -49.34 -3.41 22.13
C VAL A 683 -49.91 -4.00 20.84
N THR A 684 -51.20 -3.80 20.57
CA THR A 684 -51.87 -4.35 19.38
C THR A 684 -52.22 -3.26 18.38
N THR A 685 -52.71 -2.12 18.87
CA THR A 685 -53.29 -1.05 18.05
C THR A 685 -52.36 0.15 17.86
N GLY A 686 -51.36 0.36 18.74
CA GLY A 686 -50.47 1.53 18.72
C GLY A 686 -51.11 2.80 19.28
N TYR A 687 -52.32 2.73 19.83
CA TYR A 687 -53.04 3.88 20.34
C TYR A 687 -52.58 4.28 21.75
N TRP A 688 -52.48 5.59 22.04
CA TRP A 688 -52.11 6.11 23.35
C TRP A 688 -53.02 7.28 23.77
N GLU A 689 -53.15 7.48 25.09
CA GLU A 689 -53.93 8.57 25.69
C GLU A 689 -53.16 9.22 26.84
N LEU A 690 -53.32 10.54 27.02
CA LEU A 690 -52.72 11.30 28.11
C LEU A 690 -53.60 12.49 28.55
N PRO A 691 -54.09 12.54 29.80
CA PRO A 691 -54.68 13.75 30.38
C PRO A 691 -53.60 14.77 30.77
N VAL A 692 -53.79 16.04 30.38
CA VAL A 692 -52.96 17.18 30.81
C VAL A 692 -53.83 18.18 31.55
N ARG A 693 -53.42 18.56 32.76
CA ARG A 693 -54.21 19.38 33.71
C ARG A 693 -53.52 20.72 33.99
N ASP A 694 -54.24 21.59 34.67
CA ASP A 694 -53.75 22.87 35.22
C ASP A 694 -53.15 23.81 34.16
N LEU A 695 -53.72 23.78 32.95
CA LEU A 695 -53.35 24.70 31.88
C LEU A 695 -53.75 26.13 32.25
N SER A 696 -52.78 27.03 32.26
CA SER A 696 -52.96 28.46 32.43
C SER A 696 -53.62 29.10 31.19
N ALA A 697 -54.21 30.30 31.34
CA ALA A 697 -54.78 31.05 30.22
C ALA A 697 -53.70 31.63 29.27
N GLN A 698 -53.12 30.77 28.44
CA GLN A 698 -52.14 31.11 27.40
C GLN A 698 -52.18 30.09 26.24
N PRO A 699 -51.44 30.32 25.14
CA PRO A 699 -51.23 29.30 24.12
C PRO A 699 -50.38 28.14 24.64
N HIS A 700 -50.85 26.92 24.40
CA HIS A 700 -50.22 25.64 24.74
C HIS A 700 -49.98 24.82 23.47
N THR A 701 -48.74 24.40 23.23
CA THR A 701 -48.37 23.65 22.01
C THR A 701 -47.96 22.25 22.40
N PHE A 702 -48.78 21.26 22.08
CA PHE A 702 -48.50 19.88 22.42
C PHE A 702 -47.68 19.18 21.34
N ILE A 703 -46.63 18.47 21.74
CA ILE A 703 -45.81 17.63 20.88
C ILE A 703 -45.60 16.29 21.59
N ALA A 704 -45.87 15.18 20.90
CA ALA A 704 -45.52 13.84 21.37
C ALA A 704 -44.17 13.44 20.76
N VAL A 705 -43.24 12.97 21.59
CA VAL A 705 -41.90 12.55 21.19
C VAL A 705 -41.75 11.06 21.52
N ALA A 706 -41.31 10.26 20.54
CA ALA A 706 -41.04 8.85 20.74
C ALA A 706 -39.87 8.67 21.72
N LEU A 707 -40.01 7.74 22.67
CA LEU A 707 -38.90 7.27 23.52
C LEU A 707 -38.30 5.96 22.98
N TYR A 708 -38.43 5.77 21.67
CA TYR A 708 -38.02 4.60 20.90
C TYR A 708 -37.54 5.05 19.52
N GLY A 709 -36.90 4.13 18.78
CA GLY A 709 -36.44 4.39 17.42
C GLY A 709 -35.57 5.65 17.33
N SER A 710 -35.79 6.49 16.33
CA SER A 710 -35.02 7.72 16.14
C SER A 710 -35.53 8.92 16.96
N SER A 711 -36.37 8.67 17.98
CA SER A 711 -36.98 9.70 18.82
C SER A 711 -37.78 10.74 18.02
N GLN A 712 -38.51 10.28 17.01
CA GLN A 712 -39.31 11.15 16.15
C GLN A 712 -40.39 11.91 16.95
N SER A 713 -40.72 13.12 16.48
CA SER A 713 -41.73 13.99 17.09
C SER A 713 -42.98 14.11 16.22
N SER A 714 -44.15 14.22 16.85
CA SER A 714 -45.41 14.55 16.18
C SER A 714 -45.38 15.95 15.58
N GLY A 715 -46.37 16.28 14.74
CA GLY A 715 -46.68 17.67 14.47
C GLY A 715 -47.16 18.40 15.73
N PRO A 716 -46.97 19.72 15.85
CA PRO A 716 -47.46 20.50 16.99
C PRO A 716 -48.99 20.63 16.96
N TRP A 717 -49.64 20.46 18.10
CA TRP A 717 -51.07 20.76 18.29
C TRP A 717 -51.24 21.98 19.19
N LEU A 718 -51.57 23.12 18.60
CA LEU A 718 -51.80 24.37 19.35
C LEU A 718 -53.21 24.41 19.94
N VAL A 719 -53.30 24.67 21.25
CA VAL A 719 -54.54 24.96 21.98
C VAL A 719 -54.39 26.31 22.66
N ILE A 720 -55.35 27.21 22.47
CA ILE A 720 -55.35 28.53 23.12
C ILE A 720 -56.32 28.49 24.30
N VAL A 721 -55.78 28.43 25.52
CA VAL A 721 -56.60 28.55 26.72
C VAL A 721 -56.78 30.03 27.02
N TYR A 722 -58.02 30.49 27.17
CA TYR A 722 -58.34 31.87 27.47
C TYR A 722 -59.15 31.99 28.77
N GLU A 723 -59.02 33.14 29.43
CA GLU A 723 -59.85 33.47 30.56
C GLU A 723 -61.23 33.94 30.08
N PHE A 724 -62.30 33.47 30.71
CA PHE A 724 -63.61 34.08 30.61
C PHE A 724 -64.24 34.16 31.99
N SER A 725 -64.30 35.36 32.55
CA SER A 725 -64.72 35.58 33.94
C SER A 725 -65.62 36.81 34.06
N ILE A 726 -66.46 36.84 35.09
CA ILE A 726 -67.22 38.03 35.48
C ILE A 726 -67.31 38.10 37.00
N ASP A 727 -67.43 39.31 37.55
CA ASP A 727 -67.73 39.48 38.97
C ASP A 727 -69.09 38.82 39.30
N THR A 728 -69.06 37.79 40.15
CA THR A 728 -70.22 36.95 40.48
C THR A 728 -71.01 37.46 41.68
N VAL A 729 -70.57 38.55 42.33
CA VAL A 729 -71.27 39.13 43.49
C VAL A 729 -72.66 39.62 43.10
N GLU A 730 -73.67 39.39 43.95
CA GLU A 730 -75.05 39.83 43.69
C GLU A 730 -75.13 41.35 43.42
N MET A 731 -75.72 41.71 42.27
CA MET A 731 -75.99 43.11 41.93
C MET A 731 -77.30 43.57 42.57
N THR A 732 -77.23 44.55 43.47
CA THR A 732 -78.41 45.11 44.13
C THR A 732 -78.84 46.42 43.45
N LEU A 733 -80.05 46.45 42.91
CA LEU A 733 -80.69 47.62 42.31
C LEU A 733 -81.91 48.00 43.17
N ASN A 734 -81.70 48.90 44.14
CA ASN A 734 -82.70 49.28 45.13
C ASN A 734 -83.14 50.76 45.06
N GLY A 735 -82.73 51.45 44.00
CA GLY A 735 -83.17 52.81 43.67
C GLY A 735 -84.68 52.89 43.51
N ARG A 736 -85.28 53.99 43.97
CA ARG A 736 -86.73 54.21 43.84
C ARG A 736 -87.07 54.63 42.42
N ALA A 737 -87.56 53.69 41.61
CA ALA A 737 -87.89 53.92 40.21
C ALA A 737 -89.40 53.89 39.96
N VAL A 738 -89.91 54.86 39.21
CA VAL A 738 -91.33 54.91 38.81
C VAL A 738 -91.42 54.67 37.30
N LYS A 739 -92.12 53.61 36.89
CA LYS A 739 -92.33 53.24 35.48
C LYS A 739 -93.65 53.80 34.98
N THR A 740 -93.60 54.77 34.06
CA THR A 740 -94.79 55.47 33.52
C THR A 740 -94.98 55.30 32.01
N GLY A 741 -93.90 54.93 31.28
CA GLY A 741 -93.89 54.91 29.82
C GLY A 741 -93.72 56.30 29.17
N TRP A 742 -93.44 57.33 29.96
CA TRP A 742 -93.20 58.69 29.44
C TRP A 742 -91.83 58.82 28.74
N PRO A 743 -91.67 59.76 27.79
CA PRO A 743 -90.37 60.09 27.22
C PRO A 743 -89.35 60.44 28.31
N THR A 744 -88.17 59.84 28.25
CA THR A 744 -87.11 60.06 29.25
C THR A 744 -86.08 61.08 28.76
N THR A 745 -85.45 61.79 29.69
CA THR A 745 -84.31 62.70 29.45
C THR A 745 -83.01 61.97 29.08
N GLY A 746 -83.00 60.64 29.17
CA GLY A 746 -81.80 59.80 29.04
C GLY A 746 -81.07 59.53 30.35
N GLN A 747 -81.50 60.15 31.46
CA GLN A 747 -81.01 59.85 32.81
C GLN A 747 -81.72 58.61 33.38
N ASP A 748 -81.01 57.81 34.18
CA ASP A 748 -81.56 56.64 34.87
C ASP A 748 -82.30 57.03 36.15
N PHE A 749 -82.84 56.09 36.92
CA PHE A 749 -83.19 56.31 38.33
C PHE A 749 -81.95 56.05 39.21
N THR A 750 -81.70 56.90 40.21
CA THR A 750 -80.52 56.76 41.09
C THR A 750 -80.57 55.43 41.82
N GLY A 751 -79.53 54.61 41.73
CA GLY A 751 -79.47 53.29 42.37
C GLY A 751 -80.28 52.18 41.69
N ASN A 752 -80.87 52.43 40.51
CA ASN A 752 -81.65 51.44 39.74
C ASN A 752 -80.91 50.86 38.52
N THR A 753 -79.70 51.35 38.24
CA THR A 753 -78.84 50.85 37.16
C THR A 753 -77.41 50.62 37.65
N GLN A 754 -76.74 49.60 37.10
CA GLN A 754 -75.31 49.33 37.29
C GLN A 754 -74.74 48.71 36.00
N ILE A 755 -73.43 48.85 35.76
CA ILE A 755 -72.74 48.24 34.63
C ILE A 755 -71.76 47.19 35.17
N ARG A 756 -71.79 45.98 34.61
CA ARG A 756 -70.79 44.96 34.90
C ARG A 756 -70.34 44.28 33.62
N ASN A 757 -69.03 44.37 33.36
CA ASN A 757 -68.39 43.82 32.18
C ASN A 757 -67.71 42.49 32.51
N ALA A 758 -67.85 41.50 31.62
CA ALA A 758 -67.00 40.31 31.65
C ALA A 758 -65.55 40.66 31.28
N LYS A 759 -64.61 39.86 31.76
CA LYS A 759 -63.19 39.89 31.41
C LYS A 759 -62.89 38.68 30.51
N GLY A 760 -62.12 38.93 29.45
CA GLY A 760 -61.79 37.91 28.45
C GLY A 760 -63.01 37.43 27.67
N GLY A 761 -63.03 36.16 27.29
CA GLY A 761 -63.99 35.61 26.32
C GLY A 761 -63.54 35.79 24.87
N ILE A 762 -64.07 34.94 23.98
CA ILE A 762 -63.76 35.02 22.55
C ILE A 762 -64.81 35.82 21.80
N GLY A 763 -64.34 36.74 20.97
CA GLY A 763 -65.15 37.46 20.01
C GLY A 763 -66.23 38.31 20.67
N LYS A 764 -67.39 38.42 20.01
CA LYS A 764 -68.48 39.28 20.48
C LYS A 764 -69.20 38.66 21.68
N LEU A 765 -69.15 39.38 22.81
CA LEU A 765 -69.90 39.02 24.01
C LEU A 765 -71.39 39.38 23.90
N THR A 766 -72.25 38.48 24.37
CA THR A 766 -73.70 38.64 24.40
C THR A 766 -74.23 38.57 25.83
N TYR A 767 -74.86 39.64 26.30
CA TYR A 767 -75.50 39.72 27.62
C TYR A 767 -76.98 39.35 27.52
N GLU A 768 -77.44 38.54 28.46
CA GLU A 768 -78.81 38.02 28.51
C GLU A 768 -79.33 38.06 29.95
N SER A 769 -80.60 38.41 30.14
CA SER A 769 -81.27 38.31 31.44
C SER A 769 -82.22 37.13 31.43
N SER A 770 -82.15 36.29 32.46
CA SER A 770 -83.13 35.22 32.70
C SER A 770 -84.55 35.74 32.95
N ASN A 771 -84.71 37.02 33.34
CA ASN A 771 -86.01 37.67 33.44
C ASN A 771 -85.90 39.18 33.17
N ALA A 772 -85.99 39.55 31.89
CA ALA A 772 -85.90 40.94 31.45
C ALA A 772 -87.01 41.86 32.01
N ASN A 773 -88.14 41.28 32.47
CA ASN A 773 -89.21 42.04 33.13
C ASN A 773 -88.84 42.49 34.55
N VAL A 774 -87.87 41.82 35.19
CA VAL A 774 -87.33 42.19 36.51
C VAL A 774 -86.08 43.03 36.37
N ALA A 775 -85.10 42.56 35.60
CA ALA A 775 -83.87 43.28 35.30
C ALA A 775 -83.51 43.10 33.83
N SER A 776 -83.48 44.18 33.05
CA SER A 776 -83.04 44.17 31.65
C SER A 776 -81.56 44.47 31.56
N VAL A 777 -80.82 43.85 30.63
CA VAL A 777 -79.40 44.14 30.39
C VAL A 777 -79.19 44.61 28.95
N ALA A 778 -78.39 45.66 28.77
CA ALA A 778 -77.97 46.15 27.46
C ALA A 778 -76.66 45.46 27.01
N SER A 779 -76.33 45.58 25.72
CA SER A 779 -75.13 44.95 25.14
C SER A 779 -73.81 45.40 25.75
N ASN A 780 -73.77 46.56 26.40
CA ASN A 780 -72.61 47.09 27.12
C ASN A 780 -72.55 46.67 28.60
N GLY A 781 -73.34 45.66 29.01
CA GLY A 781 -73.37 45.18 30.39
C GLY A 781 -74.14 46.06 31.37
N LYS A 782 -74.84 47.10 30.90
CA LYS A 782 -75.70 47.93 31.75
C LYS A 782 -76.99 47.19 32.10
N VAL A 783 -77.19 46.92 33.39
CA VAL A 783 -78.40 46.31 33.95
C VAL A 783 -79.30 47.39 34.52
N THR A 784 -80.61 47.28 34.25
CA THR A 784 -81.64 48.23 34.72
C THR A 784 -82.76 47.47 35.40
N GLY A 785 -83.12 47.89 36.62
CA GLY A 785 -84.27 47.36 37.35
C GLY A 785 -85.59 47.80 36.71
N GLN A 786 -86.47 46.85 36.44
CA GLN A 786 -87.77 47.04 35.76
C GLN A 786 -88.97 46.65 36.63
N ARG A 787 -88.80 45.68 37.53
CA ARG A 787 -89.82 45.22 38.47
C ARG A 787 -89.17 44.67 39.72
N THR A 788 -89.83 44.72 40.87
CA THR A 788 -89.34 44.11 42.11
C THR A 788 -89.21 42.58 41.92
N GLY A 789 -88.06 42.01 42.22
CA GLY A 789 -87.80 40.58 42.05
C GLY A 789 -86.31 40.23 41.95
N SER A 790 -86.03 39.02 41.47
CA SER A 790 -84.68 38.54 41.19
C SER A 790 -84.53 38.08 39.74
N ALA A 791 -83.35 38.26 39.18
CA ALA A 791 -82.95 37.76 37.87
C ALA A 791 -81.47 37.35 37.92
N VAL A 792 -81.02 36.57 36.94
CA VAL A 792 -79.62 36.26 36.67
C VAL A 792 -79.25 36.86 35.32
N ILE A 793 -78.13 37.58 35.28
CA ILE A 793 -77.51 38.04 34.03
C ILE A 793 -76.44 37.04 33.64
N SER A 794 -76.52 36.54 32.41
CA SER A 794 -75.52 35.66 31.81
C SER A 794 -74.84 36.39 30.66
N VAL A 795 -73.52 36.21 30.56
CA VAL A 795 -72.71 36.68 29.44
C VAL A 795 -72.22 35.44 28.72
N LYS A 796 -72.40 35.40 27.40
CA LYS A 796 -71.92 34.34 26.53
C LYS A 796 -70.88 34.90 25.56
N ASP A 797 -69.84 34.13 25.28
CA ASP A 797 -68.88 34.43 24.22
C ASP A 797 -69.28 33.73 22.90
N GLU A 798 -68.50 33.91 21.82
CA GLU A 798 -68.78 33.29 20.52
C GLU A 798 -68.73 31.76 20.55
N ASN A 799 -68.00 31.16 21.49
CA ASN A 799 -67.91 29.72 21.69
C ASN A 799 -69.01 29.15 22.61
N ALA A 800 -70.00 29.98 22.97
CA ALA A 800 -71.07 29.65 23.90
C ALA A 800 -70.60 29.26 25.31
N SER A 801 -69.36 29.60 25.69
CA SER A 801 -68.96 29.63 27.09
C SER A 801 -69.82 30.68 27.80
N SER A 802 -70.18 30.45 29.06
CA SER A 802 -71.04 31.38 29.79
C SER A 802 -70.56 31.65 31.21
N VAL A 803 -70.60 32.91 31.61
CA VAL A 803 -70.41 33.38 32.98
C VAL A 803 -71.64 34.15 33.43
N SER A 804 -72.00 34.10 34.71
CA SER A 804 -73.26 34.68 35.18
C SER A 804 -73.17 35.23 36.60
N TYR A 805 -74.06 36.17 36.93
CA TYR A 805 -74.21 36.72 38.27
C TYR A 805 -75.68 37.03 38.61
N PRO A 806 -76.08 36.93 39.89
CA PRO A 806 -77.45 37.24 40.32
C PRO A 806 -77.68 38.76 40.45
N VAL A 807 -78.93 39.17 40.26
CA VAL A 807 -79.42 40.55 40.37
C VAL A 807 -80.69 40.56 41.23
N ARG A 808 -80.73 41.45 42.21
CA ARG A 808 -81.89 41.71 43.08
C ARG A 808 -82.39 43.12 42.87
N VAL A 809 -83.68 43.25 42.54
CA VAL A 809 -84.34 44.53 42.25
C VAL A 809 -85.43 44.81 43.27
N SER A 810 -85.48 46.03 43.81
CA SER A 810 -86.51 46.48 44.76
C SER A 810 -86.83 47.96 44.57
N ASN A 811 -87.92 48.44 45.20
CA ASN A 811 -88.38 49.84 45.13
C ASN A 811 -88.80 50.29 43.72
N ILE A 812 -89.41 49.40 42.94
CA ILE A 812 -89.97 49.73 41.65
C ILE A 812 -91.47 49.96 41.78
N TYR A 813 -91.96 51.05 41.22
CA TYR A 813 -93.36 51.48 41.31
C TYR A 813 -93.90 51.83 39.91
N GLN A 814 -95.21 51.79 39.74
CA GLN A 814 -95.94 52.39 38.63
C GLN A 814 -96.79 53.55 39.14
N LEU A 815 -96.94 54.58 38.31
CA LEU A 815 -97.91 55.64 38.58
C LEU A 815 -99.32 55.12 38.31
N GLN A 816 -100.16 55.09 39.34
CA GLN A 816 -101.56 54.65 39.24
C GLN A 816 -102.49 55.80 39.61
N HIS A 817 -103.59 55.91 38.87
CA HIS A 817 -104.68 56.83 39.17
C HIS A 817 -105.96 56.11 39.62
N SER A 818 -106.84 56.81 40.31
CA SER A 818 -108.15 56.29 40.68
C SER A 818 -109.05 56.13 39.45
N ALA A 819 -109.75 55.00 39.35
CA ALA A 819 -110.64 54.72 38.21
C ALA A 819 -111.88 55.62 38.15
N GLN A 820 -112.35 56.09 39.31
CA GLN A 820 -113.44 57.05 39.42
C GLN A 820 -112.84 58.46 39.63
N PRO A 821 -113.32 59.49 38.91
CA PRO A 821 -112.97 60.87 39.21
C PRO A 821 -113.73 61.38 40.45
N GLY A 822 -113.23 62.46 41.03
CA GLY A 822 -114.01 63.30 41.93
C GLY A 822 -113.84 63.04 43.43
N TYR A 823 -112.66 62.60 43.86
CA TYR A 823 -112.31 62.45 45.27
C TYR A 823 -111.96 63.80 45.91
N THR A 824 -112.50 64.06 47.11
CA THR A 824 -111.91 65.03 48.03
C THR A 824 -110.53 64.56 48.50
N TYR A 825 -109.71 65.44 49.08
CA TYR A 825 -108.38 65.06 49.55
C TYR A 825 -108.41 63.88 50.53
N GLN A 826 -109.33 63.88 51.51
CA GLN A 826 -109.43 62.79 52.50
C GLN A 826 -109.84 61.47 51.86
N GLU A 827 -110.77 61.50 50.90
CA GLU A 827 -111.16 60.29 50.17
C GLU A 827 -110.02 59.79 49.26
N ALA A 828 -109.19 60.68 48.70
CA ALA A 828 -107.99 60.33 47.93
C ALA A 828 -106.92 59.65 48.80
N ILE A 829 -106.72 60.11 50.04
CA ILE A 829 -105.83 59.44 51.02
C ILE A 829 -106.39 58.06 51.41
N ASN A 830 -107.71 57.96 51.63
CA ASN A 830 -108.34 56.66 51.91
C ASN A 830 -108.18 55.70 50.72
N TRP A 831 -108.27 56.21 49.49
CA TRP A 831 -108.01 55.43 48.28
C TRP A 831 -106.55 54.97 48.19
N LEU A 832 -105.57 55.87 48.42
CA LEU A 832 -104.15 55.49 48.50
C LEU A 832 -103.95 54.33 49.47
N ASN A 833 -104.46 54.45 50.69
CA ASN A 833 -104.33 53.42 51.73
C ASN A 833 -105.02 52.10 51.35
N SER A 834 -106.01 52.13 50.45
CA SER A 834 -106.65 50.93 49.91
C SER A 834 -105.82 50.20 48.84
N VAL A 835 -104.85 50.88 48.22
CA VAL A 835 -103.97 50.30 47.20
C VAL A 835 -102.75 49.69 47.91
N PRO A 836 -102.59 48.34 47.92
CA PRO A 836 -101.56 47.68 48.73
C PRO A 836 -100.14 48.13 48.40
N GLY A 837 -99.39 48.48 49.44
CA GLY A 837 -97.99 48.90 49.35
C GLY A 837 -97.76 50.21 48.59
N SER A 838 -98.82 50.93 48.22
CA SER A 838 -98.68 52.18 47.50
C SER A 838 -98.15 53.31 48.38
N ILE A 839 -97.43 54.23 47.76
CA ILE A 839 -96.85 55.39 48.42
C ILE A 839 -97.27 56.69 47.72
N PRO A 840 -97.25 57.84 48.41
CA PRO A 840 -97.53 59.12 47.79
C PRO A 840 -96.54 59.46 46.66
N VAL A 841 -97.00 60.16 45.63
CA VAL A 841 -96.16 60.49 44.44
C VAL A 841 -94.96 61.36 44.77
N SER A 842 -95.10 62.22 45.79
CA SER A 842 -94.01 63.04 46.33
C SER A 842 -92.77 62.22 46.72
N SER A 843 -92.95 60.96 47.11
CA SER A 843 -91.88 60.05 47.54
C SER A 843 -90.85 59.74 46.45
N ALA A 844 -91.18 59.97 45.18
CA ALA A 844 -90.27 59.76 44.05
C ALA A 844 -90.19 60.96 43.11
N ILE A 845 -90.68 62.15 43.52
CA ILE A 845 -90.85 63.28 42.62
C ILE A 845 -89.54 63.77 42.02
N GLY A 846 -88.47 63.87 42.82
CA GLY A 846 -87.16 64.32 42.33
C GLY A 846 -86.56 63.35 41.33
N GLU A 847 -86.75 62.06 41.55
CA GLU A 847 -86.34 60.99 40.64
C GLU A 847 -87.20 60.97 39.36
N MET A 848 -88.51 61.21 39.47
CA MET A 848 -89.39 61.37 38.30
C MET A 848 -89.01 62.60 37.47
N ILE A 849 -88.66 63.73 38.11
CA ILE A 849 -88.21 64.95 37.40
C ILE A 849 -86.87 64.68 36.68
N ARG A 850 -85.94 63.98 37.35
CA ARG A 850 -84.65 63.58 36.76
C ARG A 850 -84.85 62.75 35.50
N VAL A 851 -85.71 61.73 35.53
CA VAL A 851 -85.89 60.78 34.41
C VAL A 851 -86.83 61.31 33.33
N TYR A 852 -87.92 61.99 33.69
CA TYR A 852 -88.98 62.39 32.76
C TYR A 852 -88.98 63.89 32.44
N GLY A 853 -88.05 64.67 33.00
CA GLY A 853 -87.98 66.12 32.79
C GLY A 853 -88.87 66.90 33.77
N PRO A 854 -88.97 68.23 33.62
CA PRO A 854 -89.74 69.06 34.54
C PRO A 854 -91.21 68.62 34.57
N ASP A 855 -91.81 68.67 35.75
CA ASP A 855 -93.18 68.25 36.04
C ASP A 855 -94.24 68.87 35.11
N VAL A 856 -94.09 70.15 34.76
CA VAL A 856 -94.95 70.85 33.79
C VAL A 856 -95.00 70.20 32.40
N SER A 857 -94.02 69.35 32.06
CA SER A 857 -93.89 68.70 30.75
C SER A 857 -94.34 67.24 30.73
N TRP A 858 -94.70 66.66 31.87
CA TRP A 858 -95.09 65.25 31.94
C TRP A 858 -96.37 64.97 31.14
N PRO A 859 -96.34 64.05 30.15
CA PRO A 859 -97.44 63.87 29.22
C PRO A 859 -98.64 63.20 29.90
N TYR A 860 -99.65 64.01 30.23
CA TYR A 860 -100.94 63.55 30.74
C TYR A 860 -102.09 64.23 30.01
N VAL A 861 -103.35 63.92 30.34
CA VAL A 861 -104.53 64.47 29.65
C VAL A 861 -104.70 65.98 29.97
N THR A 862 -104.74 66.83 28.94
CA THR A 862 -104.92 68.30 29.06
C THR A 862 -106.12 68.68 29.93
N GLY A 863 -105.91 69.55 30.92
CA GLY A 863 -106.96 70.05 31.82
C GLY A 863 -107.26 69.17 33.03
N THR A 864 -106.52 68.08 33.24
CA THR A 864 -106.70 67.22 34.41
C THR A 864 -105.90 67.69 35.62
N VAL A 865 -106.51 67.57 36.80
CA VAL A 865 -105.91 67.84 38.10
C VAL A 865 -105.95 66.57 38.94
N HIS A 866 -104.84 66.24 39.58
CA HIS A 866 -104.70 65.03 40.39
C HIS A 866 -104.26 65.35 41.81
N TRP A 867 -104.87 64.71 42.79
CA TRP A 867 -104.32 64.63 44.14
C TRP A 867 -103.07 63.76 44.11
N MET A 868 -101.93 64.29 44.57
CA MET A 868 -100.71 63.49 44.71
C MET A 868 -100.73 62.57 45.95
N CYS A 869 -101.81 62.64 46.72
CA CYS A 869 -102.11 61.85 47.90
C CYS A 869 -101.01 61.89 48.97
N ASP A 870 -100.39 63.07 49.15
CA ASP A 870 -99.42 63.32 50.22
C ASP A 870 -99.92 64.41 51.17
N ALA A 871 -99.48 64.38 52.43
CA ALA A 871 -99.61 65.48 53.37
C ALA A 871 -98.40 66.45 53.32
N GLY A 872 -97.26 66.04 52.74
CA GLY A 872 -96.05 66.83 52.53
C GLY A 872 -96.02 67.62 51.21
N GLY A 873 -95.00 68.47 51.03
CA GLY A 873 -94.72 69.18 49.77
C GLY A 873 -95.39 70.55 49.60
N CYS A 874 -96.28 70.94 50.52
CA CYS A 874 -96.97 72.23 50.50
C CYS A 874 -96.96 72.90 51.88
N PRO A 875 -96.90 74.24 51.97
CA PRO A 875 -96.92 74.95 53.24
C PRO A 875 -98.31 74.93 53.89
N GLY A 876 -98.34 74.80 55.23
CA GLY A 876 -99.58 74.86 56.02
C GLY A 876 -100.56 73.72 55.74
N ASN A 877 -101.85 74.07 55.61
CA ASN A 877 -102.93 73.11 55.39
C ASN A 877 -103.20 72.80 53.91
N LEU A 878 -102.37 73.32 53.00
CA LEU A 878 -102.49 73.09 51.57
C LEU A 878 -102.02 71.67 51.23
N ARG A 879 -102.49 71.12 50.10
CA ARG A 879 -102.11 69.76 49.67
C ARG A 879 -101.65 69.73 48.22
N PRO A 880 -100.60 68.95 47.90
CA PRO A 880 -100.03 68.92 46.56
C PRO A 880 -101.00 68.30 45.56
N ILE A 881 -101.26 69.05 44.50
CA ILE A 881 -101.94 68.58 43.31
C ILE A 881 -101.01 68.66 42.11
N PHE A 882 -101.21 67.77 41.14
CA PHE A 882 -100.61 67.89 39.82
C PHE A 882 -101.65 68.45 38.84
N ALA A 883 -101.40 69.64 38.31
CA ALA A 883 -102.25 70.36 37.35
C ALA A 883 -101.56 70.44 35.98
N TYR A 884 -102.04 69.64 35.02
CA TYR A 884 -101.35 69.49 33.73
C TYR A 884 -101.56 70.71 32.80
N ARG A 885 -100.45 71.29 32.31
CA ARG A 885 -100.34 72.50 31.45
C ARG A 885 -100.89 73.81 32.03
N THR A 886 -101.35 73.80 33.28
CA THR A 886 -101.87 74.98 33.99
C THR A 886 -101.07 75.36 35.24
N GLY A 887 -100.10 74.55 35.67
CA GLY A 887 -99.23 74.90 36.81
C GLY A 887 -98.20 73.86 37.27
N GLY A 888 -98.23 72.61 36.80
CA GLY A 888 -97.35 71.55 37.31
C GLY A 888 -97.79 71.10 38.69
N ILE A 889 -96.84 70.88 39.61
CA ILE A 889 -97.10 70.57 41.01
C ILE A 889 -97.35 71.87 41.77
N ILE A 890 -98.58 72.06 42.24
CA ILE A 890 -99.01 73.25 42.98
C ILE A 890 -99.78 72.86 44.25
N CYS A 891 -100.02 73.82 45.12
CA CYS A 891 -100.65 73.60 46.42
C CYS A 891 -102.12 74.02 46.40
N GLU A 892 -103.04 73.06 46.58
CA GLU A 892 -104.49 73.29 46.59
C GLU A 892 -104.97 73.69 48.00
N PRO A 893 -105.58 74.89 48.16
CA PRO A 893 -106.19 75.30 49.43
C PRO A 893 -107.55 74.67 49.74
N ASN A 894 -108.34 74.30 48.73
CA ASN A 894 -109.68 73.76 48.94
C ASN A 894 -109.68 72.22 48.90
N LEU A 895 -109.59 71.60 50.08
CA LEU A 895 -109.56 70.13 50.22
C LEU A 895 -110.87 69.42 49.85
N ASN A 896 -111.97 70.18 49.68
CA ASN A 896 -113.25 69.69 49.18
C ASN A 896 -113.31 69.65 47.65
N ASN A 897 -112.30 70.19 46.94
CA ASN A 897 -112.21 70.04 45.50
C ASN A 897 -112.10 68.55 45.13
N ARG A 898 -112.77 68.20 44.04
CA ARG A 898 -112.97 66.82 43.61
C ARG A 898 -112.08 66.50 42.42
N PHE A 899 -110.97 65.80 42.67
CA PHE A 899 -109.95 65.47 41.67
C PHE A 899 -109.70 63.96 41.58
N ILE A 900 -108.94 63.53 40.57
CA ILE A 900 -108.48 62.14 40.45
C ILE A 900 -107.32 61.92 41.42
N ALA A 901 -107.24 60.78 42.09
CA ALA A 901 -106.15 60.50 43.01
C ALA A 901 -104.98 59.80 42.29
N TRP A 902 -103.74 60.17 42.58
CA TRP A 902 -102.52 59.48 42.15
C TRP A 902 -101.81 58.80 43.31
N CYS A 903 -101.29 57.60 43.05
CA CYS A 903 -100.35 56.91 43.92
C CYS A 903 -99.24 56.23 43.12
N LEU A 904 -98.17 55.85 43.81
CA LEU A 904 -97.14 54.98 43.29
C LEU A 904 -97.38 53.58 43.83
N ARG A 905 -97.86 52.66 42.99
CA ARG A 905 -98.10 51.27 43.37
C ARG A 905 -96.85 50.43 43.08
N PRO A 906 -96.40 49.55 43.99
CA PRO A 906 -95.29 48.63 43.72
C PRO A 906 -95.54 47.80 42.45
N LEU A 907 -94.49 47.68 41.65
CA LEU A 907 -94.42 46.81 40.47
C LEU A 907 -93.71 45.51 40.80
#